data_AF-A0A3M7NER6-F1
#
_entry.id   AF-A0A3M7NER6-F1
#
_cell.length_a   1.000
_cell.length_b   1.000
_cell.length_c   1.000
_cell.angle_alpha   90.00
_cell.angle_beta   90.00
_cell.angle_gamma   90.00
#
_symmetry.space_group_name_H-M   'P 1'
#
loop_
_entity.id
_entity.type
_entity.pdbx_description
1 polymer ?
#
loop_
_entity_poly.entity_id
_entity_poly.type
_entity_poly.pdbx_seq_one_letter_code
_entity_poly.pdbx_strand_id
1 'polypeptide(L)'
;MSQAIRDTFARCKAEKRPALVSYFTCGYPTIEDTVGIMLGMQAGGVDIIEVGIAFTDPIADGPTIQKANTVALANGVTTTIALEQVRKARKAGLRVPIIFMGYYNPLLRYGEDKMLRDCQQAGVNGFIMVDLPPEEAVKFRQSCRKYKLSYVPLIAPATSDKRMKLLCKIADSFIYVVSRMGVTGATGSLNTQLPELLSRVHKYSGGVPAAVGFGVSTREHFQSVGAIAEGVVIGSQIVIEMGKAPQGQAAKAVQEYCSHITGRTVEVPQPRSLTVATSDKDGAPTVSVDSVITDDDVPSEPGLADQLDALNAASNGSAPNPDAIPSRFGQFGGQYVPESLMDCLAELEDGFSQALNDPKFWEEYRSYYPYMGRPSSLHPAPRLSEAAAGGRVNIYLKREDLNHTGSHKINNALGQILIARRLGKTRIIAETGAGQHGVATATVCAKFGMPCTVFMGAEDVRRQALNVFRIKLLGAKVVAVEAGSRTLRDAVNEALRAWIVDLDTTHYVIGSAIGPHPFPTIVRTFQSVIGKETKEQMKEQIGKLPDAVVACVGGGSNAVGMFYPFSNDPSVKLVGVEAAGDGISTGRHSATLLGGSIGVLHGVRTYILQNEHGQVSDTHSVSAGLDYPGVGPELSSWKDSNRARFLSATDAEALIGFRTLSQTEGIIPALESSHAIWGAMQLAKELAEEDDKNGNKGEKKNIVICLSGRGDKDVESVAEKAGIPCTVWFEDALAHHGVPTDVFSLYILVADIEQAREAMLDSGWTDATEPRETLIHFLLWHPEIPRRRLNPPPPPPSSLSPPSSPPPDPNLATATVFLPAADWYFPTSELAWSTSENDFYPSLPTLINSLISKLLDAPHDTRLQRTMALYVVYLYGHVKTLKDRNFVKHIKHENRRFHDDALAGYNVGTLPVIAEERRLRDELLLQHKKRNRRKKSRKN
;
A
#
# COMPACT_ATOMS: atom_id res chain seq x y z
N MET A 1 -8.77 39.64 3.54
CA MET A 1 -9.06 38.71 2.44
C MET A 1 -10.26 37.83 2.77
N SER A 2 -10.41 37.36 4.02
CA SER A 2 -11.59 36.61 4.50
C SER A 2 -12.92 37.38 4.41
N GLN A 3 -12.89 38.72 4.56
CA GLN A 3 -14.08 39.57 4.42
C GLN A 3 -14.78 39.39 3.06
N ALA A 4 -14.02 39.18 1.98
CA ALA A 4 -14.60 39.00 0.64
C ALA A 4 -15.51 37.76 0.55
N ILE A 5 -15.22 36.71 1.32
CA ILE A 5 -16.09 35.51 1.39
C ILE A 5 -17.40 35.85 2.09
N ARG A 6 -17.33 36.57 3.23
CA ARG A 6 -18.53 37.01 3.97
C ARG A 6 -19.39 37.95 3.13
N ASP A 7 -18.77 38.90 2.44
CA ASP A 7 -19.47 39.84 1.55
C ASP A 7 -20.17 39.10 0.40
N THR A 8 -19.55 38.03 -0.13
CA THR A 8 -20.18 37.17 -1.14
C THR A 8 -21.47 36.53 -0.61
N PHE A 9 -21.45 35.88 0.57
CA PHE A 9 -22.65 35.29 1.15
C PHE A 9 -23.72 36.33 1.48
N ALA A 10 -23.31 37.50 2.01
CA ALA A 10 -24.23 38.60 2.29
C ALA A 10 -24.91 39.13 1.02
N ARG A 11 -24.15 39.27 -0.09
CA ARG A 11 -24.68 39.64 -1.41
C ARG A 11 -25.65 38.59 -1.94
N CYS A 12 -25.29 37.30 -1.91
CA CYS A 12 -26.19 36.23 -2.38
C CYS A 12 -27.50 36.21 -1.59
N LYS A 13 -27.43 36.41 -0.27
CA LYS A 13 -28.60 36.55 0.61
C LYS A 13 -29.47 37.75 0.23
N ALA A 14 -28.87 38.92 -0.04
CA ALA A 14 -29.59 40.10 -0.51
C ALA A 14 -30.27 39.87 -1.87
N GLU A 15 -29.62 39.10 -2.75
CA GLU A 15 -30.14 38.67 -4.05
C GLU A 15 -31.14 37.50 -3.96
N LYS A 16 -31.48 37.03 -2.75
CA LYS A 16 -32.40 35.90 -2.48
C LYS A 16 -32.05 34.62 -3.23
N ARG A 17 -30.76 34.27 -3.26
CA ARG A 17 -30.26 33.05 -3.89
C ARG A 17 -29.14 32.41 -3.07
N PRO A 18 -28.90 31.10 -3.22
CA PRO A 18 -27.71 30.47 -2.67
C PRO A 18 -26.44 30.96 -3.37
N ALA A 19 -25.32 30.96 -2.66
CA ALA A 19 -23.99 31.10 -3.26
C ALA A 19 -23.57 29.80 -3.96
N LEU A 20 -23.02 29.89 -5.17
CA LEU A 20 -22.38 28.74 -5.82
C LEU A 20 -20.89 28.69 -5.47
N VAL A 21 -20.47 27.61 -4.81
CA VAL A 21 -19.06 27.32 -4.51
C VAL A 21 -18.60 26.18 -5.42
N SER A 22 -17.52 26.36 -6.16
CA SER A 22 -17.11 25.40 -7.20
C SER A 22 -15.67 24.96 -7.06
N TYR A 23 -15.43 23.66 -7.16
CA TYR A 23 -14.10 23.04 -7.03
C TYR A 23 -13.53 22.58 -8.37
N PHE A 24 -12.22 22.75 -8.55
CA PHE A 24 -11.42 22.00 -9.53
C PHE A 24 -9.99 21.77 -9.04
N THR A 25 -9.32 20.73 -9.53
CA THR A 25 -7.91 20.48 -9.26
C THR A 25 -7.02 21.39 -10.13
N CYS A 26 -6.14 22.18 -9.51
CA CYS A 26 -5.17 23.01 -10.24
C CYS A 26 -4.28 22.14 -11.14
N GLY A 27 -4.03 22.56 -12.37
CA GLY A 27 -3.22 21.79 -13.32
C GLY A 27 -3.96 20.67 -14.05
N TYR A 28 -5.27 20.53 -13.85
CA TYR A 28 -6.14 19.63 -14.61
C TYR A 28 -7.07 20.41 -15.56
N PRO A 29 -7.23 20.01 -16.84
CA PRO A 29 -6.50 18.92 -17.52
C PRO A 29 -5.03 19.24 -17.77
N THR A 30 -4.69 20.53 -17.89
CA THR A 30 -3.31 21.04 -18.06
C THR A 30 -3.06 22.24 -17.14
N ILE A 31 -1.80 22.63 -16.98
CA ILE A 31 -1.42 23.83 -16.22
C ILE A 31 -1.91 25.10 -16.93
N GLU A 32 -1.83 25.14 -18.25
CA GLU A 32 -2.19 26.27 -19.11
C GLU A 32 -3.70 26.58 -19.05
N ASP A 33 -4.53 25.55 -18.92
CA ASP A 33 -5.99 25.71 -18.85
C ASP A 33 -6.44 26.36 -17.53
N THR A 34 -5.61 26.32 -16.47
CA THR A 34 -6.01 26.67 -15.09
C THR A 34 -6.55 28.10 -14.96
N VAL A 35 -5.89 29.09 -15.58
CA VAL A 35 -6.37 30.49 -15.56
C VAL A 35 -7.70 30.63 -16.29
N GLY A 36 -7.81 30.04 -17.49
CA GLY A 36 -9.02 30.07 -18.29
C GLY A 36 -10.20 29.46 -17.56
N ILE A 37 -9.98 28.35 -16.84
CA ILE A 37 -11.01 27.67 -16.06
C ILE A 37 -11.51 28.55 -14.90
N MET A 38 -10.63 29.21 -14.15
CA MET A 38 -11.06 30.14 -13.09
C MET A 38 -11.87 31.31 -13.65
N LEU A 39 -11.46 31.88 -14.80
CA LEU A 39 -12.21 32.95 -15.45
C LEU A 39 -13.55 32.47 -16.00
N GLY A 40 -13.59 31.25 -16.56
CA GLY A 40 -14.81 30.59 -17.04
C GLY A 40 -15.81 30.32 -15.91
N MET A 41 -15.33 29.87 -14.75
CA MET A 41 -16.15 29.75 -13.53
C MET A 41 -16.77 31.09 -13.12
N GLN A 42 -15.97 32.16 -13.07
CA GLN A 42 -16.46 33.50 -12.77
C GLN A 42 -17.51 33.95 -13.80
N ALA A 43 -17.25 33.77 -15.09
CA ALA A 43 -18.19 34.11 -16.17
C ALA A 43 -19.50 33.31 -16.07
N GLY A 44 -19.44 32.06 -15.62
CA GLY A 44 -20.59 31.20 -15.37
C GLY A 44 -21.34 31.47 -14.06
N GLY A 45 -20.96 32.53 -13.33
CA GLY A 45 -21.66 32.96 -12.12
C GLY A 45 -21.28 32.22 -10.83
N VAL A 46 -20.11 31.56 -10.80
CA VAL A 46 -19.54 31.02 -9.55
C VAL A 46 -19.21 32.16 -8.60
N ASP A 47 -19.63 32.01 -7.33
CA ASP A 47 -19.47 33.04 -6.31
C ASP A 47 -18.19 32.86 -5.46
N ILE A 48 -17.71 31.62 -5.32
CA ILE A 48 -16.44 31.25 -4.65
C ILE A 48 -15.81 30.07 -5.41
N ILE A 49 -14.50 30.13 -5.67
CA ILE A 49 -13.77 29.05 -6.33
C ILE A 49 -12.85 28.34 -5.33
N GLU A 50 -12.97 27.03 -5.23
CA GLU A 50 -12.06 26.14 -4.52
C GLU A 50 -11.01 25.62 -5.51
N VAL A 51 -9.76 26.01 -5.30
CA VAL A 51 -8.61 25.54 -6.08
C VAL A 51 -7.98 24.37 -5.32
N GLY A 52 -8.13 23.17 -5.88
CA GLY A 52 -7.57 21.93 -5.36
C GLY A 52 -6.05 21.90 -5.48
N ILE A 53 -5.37 21.73 -4.34
CA ILE A 53 -3.93 21.45 -4.28
C ILE A 53 -3.75 19.94 -4.40
N ALA A 54 -3.16 19.50 -5.51
CA ALA A 54 -3.00 18.08 -5.80
C ALA A 54 -2.11 17.39 -4.75
N PHE A 55 -2.54 16.20 -4.34
CA PHE A 55 -1.83 15.34 -3.41
C PHE A 55 -1.84 13.89 -3.90
N THR A 56 -0.76 13.16 -3.65
CA THR A 56 -0.60 11.75 -4.06
C THR A 56 -1.54 10.80 -3.34
N ASP A 57 -1.83 11.06 -2.06
CA ASP A 57 -2.54 10.13 -1.18
C ASP A 57 -3.83 10.72 -0.59
N PRO A 58 -4.79 11.15 -1.44
CA PRO A 58 -5.97 11.85 -0.96
C PRO A 58 -7.03 10.87 -0.41
N ILE A 59 -7.07 10.68 0.92
CA ILE A 59 -7.95 9.67 1.56
C ILE A 59 -9.44 10.02 1.55
N ALA A 60 -9.83 11.27 1.34
CA ALA A 60 -11.23 11.73 1.28
C ALA A 60 -11.78 11.82 -0.15
N ASP A 61 -10.90 11.90 -1.15
CA ASP A 61 -11.27 12.20 -2.53
C ASP A 61 -11.88 10.95 -3.18
N GLY A 62 -12.97 11.15 -3.93
CA GLY A 62 -13.52 10.08 -4.77
C GLY A 62 -12.74 9.87 -6.07
N PRO A 63 -13.04 8.80 -6.82
CA PRO A 63 -12.24 8.38 -7.98
C PRO A 63 -12.04 9.46 -9.04
N THR A 64 -13.03 10.32 -9.25
CA THR A 64 -12.96 11.46 -10.19
C THR A 64 -11.87 12.45 -9.81
N ILE A 65 -11.81 12.87 -8.55
CA ILE A 65 -10.85 13.87 -8.08
C ILE A 65 -9.46 13.22 -7.96
N GLN A 66 -9.38 11.96 -7.52
CA GLN A 66 -8.14 11.20 -7.53
C GLN A 66 -7.50 11.17 -8.92
N LYS A 67 -8.28 10.86 -9.96
CA LYS A 67 -7.82 10.88 -11.34
C LYS A 67 -7.32 12.27 -11.76
N ALA A 68 -8.01 13.33 -11.36
CA ALA A 68 -7.58 14.70 -11.64
C ALA A 68 -6.26 15.04 -10.93
N ASN A 69 -6.08 14.62 -9.67
CA ASN A 69 -4.84 14.78 -8.92
C ASN A 69 -3.68 14.03 -9.60
N THR A 70 -3.89 12.77 -10.01
CA THR A 70 -2.86 12.00 -10.74
C THR A 70 -2.42 12.71 -12.03
N VAL A 71 -3.37 13.22 -12.82
CA VAL A 71 -3.05 13.96 -14.05
C VAL A 71 -2.34 15.28 -13.74
N ALA A 72 -2.80 16.03 -12.75
CA ALA A 72 -2.19 17.30 -12.35
C ALA A 72 -0.75 17.12 -11.84
N LEU A 73 -0.51 16.07 -11.05
CA LEU A 73 0.84 15.70 -10.59
C LEU A 73 1.73 15.25 -11.75
N ALA A 74 1.19 14.49 -12.72
CA ALA A 74 1.92 14.10 -13.92
C ALA A 74 2.28 15.31 -14.81
N ASN A 75 1.46 16.37 -14.77
CA ASN A 75 1.77 17.66 -15.41
C ASN A 75 2.82 18.48 -14.64
N GLY A 76 3.28 18.00 -13.48
CA GLY A 76 4.27 18.69 -12.64
C GLY A 76 3.71 19.81 -11.78
N VAL A 77 2.40 19.83 -11.49
CA VAL A 77 1.82 20.87 -10.64
C VAL A 77 2.42 20.81 -9.22
N THR A 78 2.66 21.98 -8.65
CA THR A 78 3.15 22.15 -7.27
C THR A 78 2.36 23.26 -6.58
N THR A 79 2.49 23.37 -5.26
CA THR A 79 1.95 24.52 -4.50
C THR A 79 2.40 25.87 -5.08
N THR A 80 3.67 25.97 -5.49
CA THR A 80 4.21 27.19 -6.09
C THR A 80 3.52 27.52 -7.42
N ILE A 81 3.30 26.51 -8.26
CA ILE A 81 2.57 26.68 -9.52
C ILE A 81 1.13 27.10 -9.25
N ALA A 82 0.43 26.48 -8.28
CA ALA A 82 -0.93 26.88 -7.93
C ALA A 82 -1.01 28.36 -7.51
N LEU A 83 -0.08 28.83 -6.68
CA LEU A 83 0.04 30.25 -6.30
C LEU A 83 0.29 31.16 -7.51
N GLU A 84 1.16 30.75 -8.43
CA GLU A 84 1.42 31.50 -9.67
C GLU A 84 0.18 31.58 -10.57
N GLN A 85 -0.56 30.49 -10.72
CA GLN A 85 -1.81 30.45 -11.48
C GLN A 85 -2.85 31.41 -10.89
N VAL A 86 -2.97 31.48 -9.57
CA VAL A 86 -3.85 32.48 -8.91
C VAL A 86 -3.37 33.91 -9.23
N ARG A 87 -2.07 34.21 -9.12
CA ARG A 87 -1.52 35.55 -9.47
C ARG A 87 -1.85 35.92 -10.92
N LYS A 88 -1.66 34.99 -11.86
CA LYS A 88 -1.98 35.18 -13.28
C LYS A 88 -3.47 35.44 -13.47
N ALA A 89 -4.34 34.66 -12.82
CA ALA A 89 -5.78 34.86 -12.91
C ALA A 89 -6.25 36.19 -12.30
N ARG A 90 -5.68 36.60 -11.16
CA ARG A 90 -5.93 37.94 -10.57
C ARG A 90 -5.54 39.06 -11.53
N LYS A 91 -4.36 38.96 -12.16
CA LYS A 91 -3.91 39.93 -13.19
C LYS A 91 -4.82 39.94 -14.42
N ALA A 92 -5.38 38.78 -14.79
CA ALA A 92 -6.32 38.63 -15.89
C ALA A 92 -7.78 39.05 -15.56
N GLY A 93 -8.05 39.55 -14.35
CA GLY A 93 -9.37 40.10 -13.98
C GLY A 93 -10.23 39.19 -13.11
N LEU A 94 -9.70 38.11 -12.54
CA LEU A 94 -10.43 37.29 -11.58
C LEU A 94 -10.69 38.07 -10.28
N ARG A 95 -11.96 38.28 -9.94
CA ARG A 95 -12.43 38.98 -8.73
C ARG A 95 -13.09 38.04 -7.72
N VAL A 96 -13.61 36.91 -8.16
CA VAL A 96 -14.23 35.89 -7.30
C VAL A 96 -13.26 35.42 -6.21
N PRO A 97 -13.68 35.31 -4.93
CA PRO A 97 -12.84 34.76 -3.86
C PRO A 97 -12.31 33.36 -4.19
N ILE A 98 -11.04 33.13 -3.84
CA ILE A 98 -10.34 31.85 -4.04
C ILE A 98 -10.05 31.21 -2.69
N ILE A 99 -10.35 29.92 -2.56
CA ILE A 99 -10.01 29.11 -1.39
C ILE A 99 -9.09 27.99 -1.86
N PHE A 100 -7.99 27.75 -1.16
CA PHE A 100 -7.19 26.55 -1.38
C PHE A 100 -7.79 25.39 -0.62
N MET A 101 -8.12 24.32 -1.35
CA MET A 101 -8.64 23.09 -0.77
C MET A 101 -7.62 21.98 -0.97
N GLY A 102 -7.34 21.20 0.06
CA GLY A 102 -6.39 20.09 -0.04
C GLY A 102 -6.10 19.43 1.30
N TYR A 103 -5.01 18.65 1.32
CA TYR A 103 -4.54 17.91 2.48
C TYR A 103 -3.43 18.71 3.19
N TYR A 104 -3.25 18.44 4.47
CA TYR A 104 -2.32 19.19 5.29
C TYR A 104 -0.85 18.93 4.94
N ASN A 105 -0.49 17.76 4.40
CA ASN A 105 0.91 17.41 4.16
C ASN A 105 1.65 18.35 3.16
N PRO A 106 1.11 18.66 1.96
CA PRO A 106 1.72 19.64 1.07
C PRO A 106 1.89 21.03 1.71
N LEU A 107 0.96 21.44 2.59
CA LEU A 107 1.04 22.70 3.31
C LEU A 107 2.15 22.66 4.37
N LEU A 108 2.20 21.60 5.17
CA LEU A 108 3.21 21.38 6.19
C LEU A 108 4.61 21.39 5.57
N ARG A 109 4.78 20.71 4.42
CA ARG A 109 6.07 20.65 3.71
C ARG A 109 6.49 21.99 3.11
N TYR A 110 5.54 22.79 2.63
CA TYR A 110 5.81 24.14 2.15
C TYR A 110 6.20 25.11 3.27
N GLY A 111 5.79 24.81 4.50
CA GLY A 111 5.89 25.66 5.68
C GLY A 111 4.63 26.50 5.86
N GLU A 112 3.97 26.36 7.02
CA GLU A 112 2.66 26.97 7.26
C GLU A 112 2.68 28.49 7.13
N ASP A 113 3.55 29.18 7.88
CA ASP A 113 3.60 30.65 7.87
C ASP A 113 4.00 31.20 6.49
N LYS A 114 4.91 30.49 5.78
CA LYS A 114 5.26 30.80 4.39
C LYS A 114 4.06 30.64 3.45
N MET A 115 3.31 29.54 3.56
CA MET A 115 2.10 29.31 2.78
C MET A 115 1.07 30.43 2.98
N LEU A 116 0.79 30.79 4.23
CA LEU A 116 -0.20 31.83 4.56
C LEU A 116 0.20 33.19 3.96
N ARG A 117 1.48 33.57 4.10
CA ARG A 117 2.02 34.81 3.53
C ARG A 117 1.92 34.83 2.01
N ASP A 118 2.36 33.76 1.36
CA ASP A 118 2.38 33.68 -0.11
C ASP A 118 0.96 33.62 -0.69
N CYS A 119 0.03 32.95 -0.01
CA CYS A 119 -1.40 32.95 -0.34
C CYS A 119 -2.01 34.34 -0.25
N GLN A 120 -1.73 35.08 0.83
CA GLN A 120 -2.20 36.46 0.99
C GLN A 120 -1.69 37.34 -0.18
N GLN A 121 -0.41 37.24 -0.52
CA GLN A 121 0.19 38.00 -1.62
C GLN A 121 -0.35 37.58 -2.99
N ALA A 122 -0.63 36.29 -3.20
CA ALA A 122 -1.18 35.79 -4.45
C ALA A 122 -2.65 36.20 -4.67
N GLY A 123 -3.37 36.54 -3.61
CA GLY A 123 -4.78 36.89 -3.68
C GLY A 123 -5.74 35.74 -3.33
N VAL A 124 -5.26 34.73 -2.60
CA VAL A 124 -6.08 33.66 -2.00
C VAL A 124 -6.79 34.21 -0.76
N ASN A 125 -8.01 33.73 -0.49
CA ASN A 125 -8.89 34.24 0.55
C ASN A 125 -9.01 33.33 1.78
N GLY A 126 -8.69 32.05 1.66
CA GLY A 126 -8.73 31.10 2.76
C GLY A 126 -8.36 29.68 2.38
N PHE A 127 -8.59 28.76 3.33
CA PHE A 127 -8.26 27.35 3.21
C PHE A 127 -9.42 26.44 3.65
N ILE A 128 -9.51 25.28 2.99
CA ILE A 128 -10.21 24.08 3.45
C ILE A 128 -9.14 22.99 3.54
N MET A 129 -8.77 22.57 4.76
CA MET A 129 -7.86 21.44 4.97
C MET A 129 -8.69 20.23 5.37
N VAL A 130 -8.74 19.22 4.49
CA VAL A 130 -9.72 18.12 4.59
C VAL A 130 -9.42 17.14 5.71
N ASP A 131 -8.17 17.09 6.17
CA ASP A 131 -7.62 16.11 7.10
C ASP A 131 -7.00 16.77 8.35
N LEU A 132 -7.23 18.07 8.57
CA LEU A 132 -6.67 18.77 9.72
C LEU A 132 -7.57 18.58 10.95
N PRO A 133 -7.09 17.95 12.03
CA PRO A 133 -7.89 17.73 13.22
C PRO A 133 -8.18 19.06 13.95
N PRO A 134 -9.30 19.20 14.68
CA PRO A 134 -9.74 20.47 15.24
C PRO A 134 -8.73 21.13 16.16
N GLU A 135 -7.97 20.33 16.90
CA GLU A 135 -6.97 20.80 17.87
C GLU A 135 -5.87 21.57 17.14
N GLU A 136 -5.42 21.04 16.00
CA GLU A 136 -4.48 21.71 15.09
C GLU A 136 -5.16 22.82 14.30
N ALA A 137 -6.44 22.64 13.94
CA ALA A 137 -7.21 23.64 13.22
C ALA A 137 -7.39 24.93 14.03
N VAL A 138 -7.49 24.87 15.36
CA VAL A 138 -7.51 26.08 16.21
C VAL A 138 -6.23 26.87 16.06
N LYS A 139 -5.06 26.21 16.16
CA LYS A 139 -3.74 26.84 16.00
C LYS A 139 -3.59 27.40 14.58
N PHE A 140 -3.88 26.59 13.57
CA PHE A 140 -3.81 26.99 12.17
C PHE A 140 -4.75 28.17 11.85
N ARG A 141 -5.96 28.18 12.42
CA ARG A 141 -6.93 29.28 12.25
C ARG A 141 -6.43 30.57 12.90
N GLN A 142 -5.76 30.51 14.05
CA GLN A 142 -5.13 31.70 14.65
C GLN A 142 -4.05 32.26 13.70
N SER A 143 -3.23 31.40 13.11
CA SER A 143 -2.25 31.79 12.08
C SER A 143 -2.94 32.39 10.84
N CYS A 144 -4.04 31.82 10.36
CA CYS A 144 -4.81 32.38 9.25
C CYS A 144 -5.30 33.81 9.54
N ARG A 145 -5.75 34.08 10.77
CA ARG A 145 -6.21 35.43 11.19
C ARG A 145 -5.11 36.47 11.09
N LYS A 146 -3.87 36.13 11.44
CA LYS A 146 -2.70 37.02 11.31
C LYS A 146 -2.56 37.55 9.88
N TYR A 147 -2.82 36.70 8.88
CA TYR A 147 -2.76 37.05 7.46
C TYR A 147 -4.11 37.47 6.85
N LYS A 148 -5.17 37.63 7.67
CA LYS A 148 -6.53 37.99 7.23
C LYS A 148 -7.11 36.99 6.23
N LEU A 149 -6.74 35.71 6.35
CA LEU A 149 -7.24 34.57 5.58
C LEU A 149 -8.30 33.82 6.38
N SER A 150 -9.24 33.17 5.70
CA SER A 150 -10.27 32.35 6.33
C SER A 150 -9.82 30.89 6.46
N TYR A 151 -10.27 30.22 7.51
CA TYR A 151 -10.22 28.76 7.61
C TYR A 151 -11.65 28.25 7.69
N VAL A 152 -12.03 27.40 6.74
CA VAL A 152 -13.40 26.87 6.60
C VAL A 152 -13.42 25.46 7.18
N PRO A 153 -14.09 25.23 8.33
CA PRO A 153 -14.22 23.90 8.90
C PRO A 153 -15.27 23.07 8.14
N LEU A 154 -15.08 21.75 8.16
CA LEU A 154 -16.02 20.79 7.61
C LEU A 154 -16.89 20.19 8.71
N ILE A 155 -18.16 19.90 8.41
CA ILE A 155 -19.10 19.18 9.27
C ILE A 155 -19.73 18.05 8.46
N ALA A 156 -19.74 16.85 9.02
CA ALA A 156 -20.30 15.65 8.40
C ALA A 156 -21.57 15.18 9.14
N PRO A 157 -22.39 14.28 8.55
CA PRO A 157 -23.57 13.75 9.22
C PRO A 157 -23.24 13.05 10.54
N ALA A 158 -22.10 12.35 10.57
CA ALA A 158 -21.57 11.67 11.74
C ALA A 158 -20.98 12.63 12.80
N THR A 159 -20.92 13.95 12.60
CA THR A 159 -20.35 14.87 13.58
C THR A 159 -21.27 15.04 14.80
N SER A 160 -20.78 14.71 15.99
CA SER A 160 -21.47 14.92 17.27
C SER A 160 -21.75 16.40 17.59
N ASP A 161 -22.77 16.65 18.42
CA ASP A 161 -23.16 18.02 18.84
C ASP A 161 -22.05 18.77 19.58
N LYS A 162 -21.25 18.06 20.39
CA LYS A 162 -20.10 18.65 21.11
C LYS A 162 -19.08 19.20 20.12
N ARG A 163 -18.73 18.39 19.12
CA ARG A 163 -17.76 18.70 18.09
C ARG A 163 -18.28 19.75 17.11
N MET A 164 -19.56 19.69 16.75
CA MET A 164 -20.23 20.67 15.92
C MET A 164 -20.16 22.08 16.51
N LYS A 165 -20.41 22.23 17.83
CA LYS A 165 -20.28 23.52 18.54
C LYS A 165 -18.87 24.10 18.42
N LEU A 166 -17.84 23.26 18.53
CA LEU A 166 -16.46 23.68 18.38
C LEU A 166 -16.17 24.16 16.96
N LEU A 167 -16.50 23.36 15.95
CA LEU A 167 -16.26 23.69 14.54
C LEU A 167 -17.00 24.97 14.15
N CYS A 168 -18.25 25.12 14.59
CA CYS A 168 -19.03 26.35 14.42
C CYS A 168 -18.36 27.59 15.05
N LYS A 169 -17.72 27.44 16.22
CA LYS A 169 -17.00 28.53 16.90
C LYS A 169 -15.69 28.92 16.18
N ILE A 170 -15.07 27.98 15.48
CA ILE A 170 -13.83 28.21 14.72
C ILE A 170 -14.13 28.91 13.38
N ALA A 171 -15.27 28.59 12.75
CA ALA A 171 -15.70 29.13 11.48
C ALA A 171 -15.78 30.66 11.48
N ASP A 172 -15.16 31.32 10.49
CA ASP A 172 -15.14 32.78 10.38
C ASP A 172 -15.78 33.32 9.09
N SER A 173 -16.12 32.45 8.15
CA SER A 173 -16.70 32.83 6.85
C SER A 173 -17.95 32.02 6.49
N PHE A 174 -17.81 30.71 6.34
CA PHE A 174 -18.90 29.76 6.20
C PHE A 174 -18.48 28.39 6.76
N ILE A 175 -19.45 27.49 6.89
CA ILE A 175 -19.23 26.11 7.30
C ILE A 175 -19.47 25.21 6.08
N TYR A 176 -18.52 24.33 5.78
CA TYR A 176 -18.70 23.34 4.72
C TYR A 176 -19.45 22.13 5.30
N VAL A 177 -20.66 21.86 4.81
CA VAL A 177 -21.48 20.72 5.25
C VAL A 177 -21.43 19.62 4.20
N VAL A 178 -20.92 18.46 4.58
CA VAL A 178 -20.87 17.25 3.75
C VAL A 178 -22.23 16.55 3.86
N SER A 179 -22.97 16.40 2.76
CA SER A 179 -24.35 15.89 2.80
C SER A 179 -24.48 14.37 2.92
N ARG A 180 -23.42 13.59 2.73
CA ARG A 180 -23.45 12.11 2.78
C ARG A 180 -22.20 11.52 3.43
N MET A 181 -22.37 10.33 4.02
CA MET A 181 -21.25 9.45 4.36
C MET A 181 -20.68 8.84 3.06
N GLY A 182 -19.36 8.89 2.86
CA GLY A 182 -18.67 8.40 1.67
C GLY A 182 -17.77 9.43 0.97
N VAL A 183 -17.10 9.00 -0.10
CA VAL A 183 -16.21 9.86 -0.92
C VAL A 183 -16.98 10.64 -2.00
N THR A 184 -16.40 11.72 -2.52
CA THR A 184 -17.05 12.61 -3.50
C THR A 184 -17.45 11.86 -4.79
N GLY A 185 -18.71 11.95 -5.22
CA GLY A 185 -19.15 11.42 -6.53
C GLY A 185 -19.83 10.04 -6.52
N ALA A 186 -20.11 9.44 -5.36
CA ALA A 186 -20.94 8.24 -5.29
C ALA A 186 -22.39 8.52 -5.78
N THR A 187 -22.86 7.74 -6.76
CA THR A 187 -24.21 7.84 -7.36
C THR A 187 -25.31 7.53 -6.33
N GLY A 188 -26.30 8.42 -6.17
CA GLY A 188 -27.47 8.22 -5.29
C GLY A 188 -28.28 9.50 -5.05
N SER A 189 -29.48 9.40 -4.46
CA SER A 189 -30.44 10.48 -4.13
C SER A 189 -30.03 11.32 -2.91
N LEU A 190 -30.40 12.61 -2.87
CA LEU A 190 -30.13 13.54 -1.74
C LEU A 190 -30.45 12.92 -0.37
N ASN A 191 -29.58 13.14 0.62
CA ASN A 191 -29.75 12.57 1.96
C ASN A 191 -31.02 13.13 2.61
N THR A 192 -31.93 12.25 3.02
CA THR A 192 -33.20 12.61 3.67
C THR A 192 -33.01 13.29 5.02
N GLN A 193 -31.85 13.11 5.67
CA GLN A 193 -31.50 13.73 6.95
C GLN A 193 -30.80 15.10 6.83
N LEU A 194 -30.55 15.60 5.61
CA LEU A 194 -29.86 16.87 5.40
C LEU A 194 -30.55 18.08 6.10
N PRO A 195 -31.90 18.22 6.10
CA PRO A 195 -32.56 19.32 6.81
C PRO A 195 -32.30 19.31 8.33
N GLU A 196 -32.23 18.12 8.93
CA GLU A 196 -31.95 17.97 10.37
C GLU A 196 -30.50 18.36 10.68
N LEU A 197 -29.54 17.93 9.85
CA LEU A 197 -28.14 18.31 9.98
C LEU A 197 -27.96 19.83 9.89
N LEU A 198 -28.60 20.48 8.90
CA LEU A 198 -28.54 21.93 8.75
C LEU A 198 -29.16 22.68 9.94
N SER A 199 -30.29 22.21 10.45
CA SER A 199 -30.91 22.75 11.67
C SER A 199 -29.94 22.72 12.85
N ARG A 200 -29.22 21.60 13.05
CA ARG A 200 -28.17 21.47 14.08
C ARG A 200 -27.02 22.44 13.84
N VAL A 201 -26.54 22.57 12.60
CA VAL A 201 -25.47 23.52 12.26
C VAL A 201 -25.90 24.96 12.55
N HIS A 202 -27.07 25.39 12.06
CA HIS A 202 -27.58 26.75 12.25
C HIS A 202 -27.83 27.08 13.73
N LYS A 203 -28.21 26.09 14.54
CA LYS A 203 -28.35 26.25 16.00
C LYS A 203 -27.03 26.67 16.67
N TYR A 204 -25.89 26.18 16.18
CA TYR A 204 -24.58 26.40 16.79
C TYR A 204 -23.69 27.41 16.05
N SER A 205 -23.98 27.70 14.78
CA SER A 205 -23.14 28.55 13.92
C SER A 205 -23.15 30.03 14.27
N GLY A 206 -24.09 30.48 15.11
CA GLY A 206 -24.21 31.91 15.47
C GLY A 206 -24.51 32.80 14.26
N GLY A 207 -25.15 32.27 13.22
CA GLY A 207 -25.47 32.99 11.99
C GLY A 207 -24.40 32.93 10.89
N VAL A 208 -23.32 32.16 11.09
CA VAL A 208 -22.38 31.81 10.01
C VAL A 208 -23.12 30.92 8.99
N PRO A 209 -23.05 31.24 7.67
CA PRO A 209 -23.75 30.51 6.63
C PRO A 209 -23.21 29.09 6.43
N ALA A 210 -24.07 28.18 5.98
CA ALA A 210 -23.70 26.82 5.61
C ALA A 210 -23.65 26.66 4.08
N ALA A 211 -22.58 26.06 3.58
CA ALA A 211 -22.46 25.64 2.18
C ALA A 211 -22.49 24.11 2.12
N VAL A 212 -23.47 23.55 1.42
CA VAL A 212 -23.67 22.10 1.37
C VAL A 212 -23.01 21.52 0.12
N GLY A 213 -22.12 20.56 0.31
CA GLY A 213 -21.52 19.76 -0.75
C GLY A 213 -22.02 18.32 -0.80
N PHE A 214 -21.59 17.61 -1.85
CA PHE A 214 -21.84 16.20 -2.18
C PHE A 214 -23.16 15.90 -2.89
N GLY A 215 -23.07 15.17 -4.01
CA GLY A 215 -24.22 14.68 -4.79
C GLY A 215 -24.91 15.72 -5.71
N VAL A 216 -24.44 16.97 -5.73
CA VAL A 216 -24.99 18.02 -6.60
C VAL A 216 -24.29 17.99 -7.96
N SER A 217 -25.05 17.77 -9.02
CA SER A 217 -24.54 17.70 -10.40
C SER A 217 -25.47 18.36 -11.43
N THR A 218 -26.75 18.56 -11.10
CA THR A 218 -27.73 19.19 -11.98
C THR A 218 -28.27 20.48 -11.38
N ARG A 219 -28.97 21.27 -12.20
CA ARG A 219 -29.64 22.49 -11.76
C ARG A 219 -30.72 22.21 -10.72
N GLU A 220 -31.46 21.12 -10.88
CA GLU A 220 -32.52 20.70 -9.96
C GLU A 220 -31.93 20.37 -8.59
N HIS A 221 -30.78 19.68 -8.55
CA HIS A 221 -30.06 19.44 -7.29
C HIS A 221 -29.63 20.77 -6.65
N PHE A 222 -29.08 21.69 -7.43
CA PHE A 222 -28.64 23.00 -6.95
C PHE A 222 -29.80 23.82 -6.36
N GLN A 223 -30.96 23.84 -7.04
CA GLN A 223 -32.15 24.54 -6.56
C GLN A 223 -32.73 23.89 -5.29
N SER A 224 -32.78 22.56 -5.24
CA SER A 224 -33.29 21.80 -4.09
C SER A 224 -32.46 22.04 -2.84
N VAL A 225 -31.13 21.94 -2.95
CA VAL A 225 -30.22 22.21 -1.82
C VAL A 225 -30.23 23.70 -1.46
N GLY A 226 -30.23 24.57 -2.46
CA GLY A 226 -30.28 26.02 -2.29
C GLY A 226 -31.57 26.55 -1.65
N ALA A 227 -32.63 25.73 -1.58
CA ALA A 227 -33.86 26.07 -0.86
C ALA A 227 -33.69 25.97 0.67
N ILE A 228 -32.70 25.23 1.15
CA ILE A 228 -32.49 24.94 2.58
C ILE A 228 -31.10 25.34 3.09
N ALA A 229 -30.17 25.77 2.21
CA ALA A 229 -28.81 26.16 2.56
C ALA A 229 -28.42 27.49 1.91
N GLU A 230 -27.52 28.25 2.57
CA GLU A 230 -27.04 29.55 2.08
C GLU A 230 -26.03 29.42 0.92
N GLY A 231 -25.40 28.26 0.77
CA GLY A 231 -24.50 27.95 -0.33
C GLY A 231 -24.62 26.49 -0.78
N VAL A 232 -24.24 26.26 -2.05
CA VAL A 232 -24.22 24.93 -2.66
C VAL A 232 -22.85 24.71 -3.28
N VAL A 233 -22.23 23.56 -2.98
CA VAL A 233 -20.90 23.20 -3.47
C VAL A 233 -21.00 22.18 -4.60
N ILE A 234 -20.34 22.45 -5.73
CA ILE A 234 -20.23 21.54 -6.87
C ILE A 234 -18.76 21.35 -7.24
N GLY A 235 -18.25 20.12 -7.11
CA GLY A 235 -16.85 19.79 -7.43
C GLY A 235 -16.71 18.72 -8.51
N SER A 236 -17.02 17.47 -8.18
CA SER A 236 -16.77 16.33 -9.08
C SER A 236 -17.39 16.49 -10.47
N GLN A 237 -18.59 17.09 -10.58
CA GLN A 237 -19.21 17.31 -11.89
C GLN A 237 -18.43 18.29 -12.76
N ILE A 238 -17.86 19.34 -12.18
CA ILE A 238 -17.02 20.30 -12.90
C ILE A 238 -15.77 19.61 -13.46
N VAL A 239 -15.12 18.78 -12.64
CA VAL A 239 -13.97 17.97 -13.07
C VAL A 239 -14.35 17.02 -14.20
N ILE A 240 -15.54 16.42 -14.15
CA ILE A 240 -16.06 15.56 -15.23
C ILE A 240 -16.27 16.35 -16.52
N GLU A 241 -16.91 17.52 -16.47
CA GLU A 241 -17.14 18.35 -17.65
C GLU A 241 -15.82 18.85 -18.26
N MET A 242 -14.84 19.24 -17.42
CA MET A 242 -13.48 19.55 -17.88
C MET A 242 -12.82 18.37 -18.59
N GLY A 243 -12.96 17.16 -18.06
CA GLY A 243 -12.34 15.95 -18.62
C GLY A 243 -13.00 15.46 -19.91
N LYS A 244 -14.26 15.80 -20.17
CA LYS A 244 -14.98 15.49 -21.42
C LYS A 244 -14.72 16.51 -22.53
N ALA A 245 -14.36 17.75 -22.16
CA ALA A 245 -14.18 18.82 -23.11
C ALA A 245 -13.03 18.52 -24.10
N PRO A 246 -13.15 18.92 -25.38
CA PRO A 246 -12.02 18.90 -26.30
C PRO A 246 -10.83 19.72 -25.77
N GLN A 247 -9.62 19.37 -26.19
CA GLN A 247 -8.41 20.07 -25.77
C GLN A 247 -8.53 21.59 -26.02
N GLY A 248 -8.20 22.38 -25.00
CA GLY A 248 -8.31 23.85 -25.03
C GLY A 248 -9.74 24.40 -24.85
N GLN A 249 -10.76 23.56 -24.70
CA GLN A 249 -12.15 23.99 -24.51
C GLN A 249 -12.66 23.81 -23.07
N ALA A 250 -11.83 23.33 -22.14
CA ALA A 250 -12.23 23.07 -20.75
C ALA A 250 -12.83 24.32 -20.07
N ALA A 251 -12.21 25.49 -20.25
CA ALA A 251 -12.70 26.76 -19.69
C ALA A 251 -14.13 27.10 -20.16
N LYS A 252 -14.41 26.89 -21.45
CA LYS A 252 -15.71 27.16 -22.06
C LYS A 252 -16.76 26.16 -21.55
N ALA A 253 -16.43 24.87 -21.50
CA ALA A 253 -17.33 23.84 -20.97
C ALA A 253 -17.71 24.11 -19.50
N VAL A 254 -16.75 24.53 -18.67
CA VAL A 254 -17.00 24.92 -17.28
C VAL A 254 -17.88 26.15 -17.19
N GLN A 255 -17.65 27.17 -18.04
CA GLN A 255 -18.50 28.35 -18.10
C GLN A 255 -19.94 27.98 -18.47
N GLU A 256 -20.15 27.19 -19.51
CA GLU A 256 -21.47 26.77 -19.99
C GLU A 256 -22.20 25.96 -18.91
N TYR A 257 -21.52 25.01 -18.28
CA TYR A 257 -22.07 24.22 -17.18
C TYR A 257 -22.46 25.11 -15.99
N CYS A 258 -21.57 25.99 -15.52
CA CYS A 258 -21.87 26.88 -14.39
C CYS A 258 -23.02 27.84 -14.73
N SER A 259 -23.06 28.37 -15.96
CA SER A 259 -24.15 29.25 -16.43
C SER A 259 -25.49 28.49 -16.44
N HIS A 260 -25.48 27.22 -16.84
CA HIS A 260 -26.66 26.37 -16.80
C HIS A 260 -27.14 26.11 -15.36
N ILE A 261 -26.23 25.81 -14.45
CA ILE A 261 -26.55 25.61 -13.01
C ILE A 261 -27.13 26.88 -12.40
N THR A 262 -26.48 28.02 -12.61
CA THR A 262 -26.88 29.29 -11.97
C THR A 262 -28.03 29.99 -12.68
N GLY A 263 -28.23 29.73 -13.98
CA GLY A 263 -29.12 30.50 -14.84
C GLY A 263 -28.65 31.93 -15.12
N ARG A 264 -27.35 32.20 -14.96
CA ARG A 264 -26.77 33.54 -15.10
C ARG A 264 -25.53 33.48 -15.97
N THR A 265 -25.27 34.56 -16.68
CA THR A 265 -23.99 34.82 -17.35
C THR A 265 -23.47 36.17 -16.85
N VAL A 266 -22.22 36.22 -16.39
CA VAL A 266 -21.59 37.42 -15.84
C VAL A 266 -20.60 37.96 -16.86
N GLU A 267 -20.68 39.26 -17.19
CA GLU A 267 -19.68 39.90 -18.06
C GLU A 267 -18.31 39.94 -17.38
N VAL A 268 -17.28 39.43 -18.07
CA VAL A 268 -15.89 39.52 -17.61
C VAL A 268 -15.29 40.83 -18.14
N PRO A 269 -14.73 41.71 -17.28
CA PRO A 269 -14.08 42.93 -17.75
C PRO A 269 -12.87 42.62 -18.63
N GLN A 270 -12.75 43.28 -19.79
CA GLN A 270 -11.59 43.12 -20.68
C GLN A 270 -10.29 43.63 -20.04
N PRO A 271 -9.14 42.96 -20.26
CA PRO A 271 -7.85 43.44 -19.76
C PRO A 271 -7.46 44.74 -20.47
N ARG A 272 -7.13 45.78 -19.70
CA ARG A 272 -6.55 47.03 -20.24
C ARG A 272 -5.17 46.73 -20.84
N SER A 273 -5.02 46.93 -22.15
CA SER A 273 -3.71 46.96 -22.82
C SER A 273 -2.98 48.24 -22.41
N LEU A 274 -1.82 48.13 -21.76
CA LEU A 274 -0.93 49.27 -21.57
C LEU A 274 0.53 48.90 -21.84
N THR A 275 1.10 49.72 -22.70
CA THR A 275 2.47 49.85 -23.17
C THR A 275 3.47 49.97 -22.01
N VAL A 276 4.58 49.25 -22.15
CA VAL A 276 5.72 49.30 -21.23
C VAL A 276 6.48 50.61 -21.46
N ALA A 277 6.51 51.48 -20.45
CA ALA A 277 7.53 52.49 -20.30
C ALA A 277 8.49 52.04 -19.19
N THR A 278 9.75 51.83 -19.57
CA THR A 278 10.86 51.55 -18.67
C THR A 278 11.28 52.82 -17.94
N SER A 279 11.35 52.77 -16.62
CA SER A 279 12.17 53.70 -15.83
C SER A 279 12.82 52.94 -14.68
N ASP A 280 14.15 52.84 -14.73
CA ASP A 280 15.01 52.50 -13.60
C ASP A 280 14.82 53.49 -12.45
N LYS A 281 14.86 52.98 -11.21
CA LYS A 281 15.54 53.64 -10.08
C LYS A 281 15.62 52.71 -8.85
N ASP A 282 16.86 52.62 -8.36
CA ASP A 282 17.32 52.02 -7.12
C ASP A 282 16.68 52.60 -5.86
N GLY A 283 16.62 51.77 -4.80
CA GLY A 283 16.43 52.22 -3.42
C GLY A 283 15.81 51.14 -2.52
N ALA A 284 16.63 50.28 -1.92
CA ALA A 284 16.19 49.36 -0.87
C ALA A 284 16.09 50.08 0.48
N PRO A 285 14.97 49.99 1.23
CA PRO A 285 14.94 50.41 2.63
C PRO A 285 15.33 49.26 3.54
N THR A 286 16.35 49.48 4.36
CA THR A 286 16.68 48.69 5.55
C THR A 286 15.60 48.90 6.62
N VAL A 287 15.02 47.82 7.14
CA VAL A 287 14.06 47.84 8.26
C VAL A 287 14.76 47.30 9.51
N SER A 288 14.84 48.12 10.56
CA SER A 288 15.22 47.70 11.92
C SER A 288 14.00 47.16 12.67
N VAL A 289 14.22 46.19 13.56
CA VAL A 289 13.19 45.54 14.38
C VAL A 289 13.41 45.95 15.84
N ASP A 290 12.41 46.59 16.47
CA ASP A 290 12.54 47.17 17.81
C ASP A 290 12.43 46.14 18.96
N SER A 291 11.98 44.91 18.69
CA SER A 291 12.01 43.78 19.65
C SER A 291 11.70 42.44 18.98
N VAL A 292 12.33 41.36 19.44
CA VAL A 292 12.01 39.97 19.08
C VAL A 292 11.31 39.33 20.28
N ILE A 293 10.08 38.86 20.08
CA ILE A 293 9.32 38.07 21.06
C ILE A 293 9.77 36.61 20.92
N THR A 294 10.21 35.99 22.01
CA THR A 294 10.59 34.56 22.06
C THR A 294 9.47 33.72 22.67
N ASP A 295 9.58 32.39 22.57
CA ASP A 295 8.57 31.46 23.12
C ASP A 295 8.36 31.61 24.64
N ASP A 296 9.30 32.25 25.35
CA ASP A 296 9.24 32.54 26.79
C ASP A 296 8.30 33.72 27.15
N ASP A 297 7.87 34.51 26.17
CA ASP A 297 7.04 35.72 26.39
C ASP A 297 5.52 35.45 26.33
N VAL A 298 5.10 34.19 26.14
CA VAL A 298 3.69 33.78 26.06
C VAL A 298 3.16 33.36 27.45
N PRO A 299 2.12 34.01 28.01
CA PRO A 299 1.59 33.65 29.33
C PRO A 299 1.06 32.21 29.40
N SER A 300 1.39 31.53 30.51
CA SER A 300 1.06 30.14 30.83
C SER A 300 -0.36 29.93 31.39
N GLU A 301 -1.38 30.46 30.73
CA GLU A 301 -2.78 30.05 30.98
C GLU A 301 -3.18 28.93 30.01
N PRO A 302 -4.01 27.93 30.41
CA PRO A 302 -4.44 26.88 29.50
C PRO A 302 -5.21 27.48 28.31
N GLY A 303 -4.60 27.42 27.13
CA GLY A 303 -5.20 27.92 25.91
C GLY A 303 -6.41 27.09 25.51
N LEU A 304 -7.22 27.60 24.57
CA LEU A 304 -8.35 26.84 24.02
C LEU A 304 -7.91 25.46 23.48
N ALA A 305 -6.66 25.33 23.00
CA ALA A 305 -6.05 24.07 22.57
C ALA A 305 -5.79 23.10 23.73
N ASP A 306 -5.32 23.56 24.89
CA ASP A 306 -5.09 22.71 26.07
C ASP A 306 -6.41 22.24 26.69
N GLN A 307 -7.44 23.10 26.64
CA GLN A 307 -8.81 22.74 27.03
C GLN A 307 -9.43 21.72 26.06
N LEU A 308 -8.96 21.67 24.80
CA LEU A 308 -9.45 20.75 23.78
C LEU A 308 -8.82 19.36 23.88
N ASP A 309 -7.51 19.28 24.12
CA ASP A 309 -6.85 18.01 24.47
C ASP A 309 -7.50 17.38 25.72
N ALA A 310 -7.86 18.21 26.70
CA ALA A 310 -8.60 17.77 27.89
C ALA A 310 -10.05 17.34 27.59
N LEU A 311 -10.73 17.94 26.61
CA LEU A 311 -12.10 17.60 26.23
C LEU A 311 -12.19 16.31 25.40
N ASN A 312 -11.20 15.99 24.57
CA ASN A 312 -11.15 14.71 23.85
C ASN A 312 -10.76 13.56 24.77
N ALA A 313 -9.93 13.83 25.79
CA ALA A 313 -9.64 12.90 26.88
C ALA A 313 -10.84 12.63 27.81
N ALA A 314 -11.85 13.52 27.83
CA ALA A 314 -12.98 13.44 28.76
C ALA A 314 -14.23 12.82 28.11
N SER A 315 -14.56 11.59 28.53
CA SER A 315 -15.91 11.06 28.41
C SER A 315 -16.86 11.81 29.38
N ASN A 316 -17.98 12.29 28.86
CA ASN A 316 -19.07 12.90 29.64
C ASN A 316 -18.77 14.13 30.52
N GLY A 317 -17.85 15.01 30.10
CA GLY A 317 -17.79 16.38 30.66
C GLY A 317 -17.24 16.50 32.08
N SER A 318 -16.39 15.56 32.51
CA SER A 318 -15.54 15.72 33.69
C SER A 318 -14.14 16.22 33.30
N ALA A 319 -13.32 16.59 34.29
CA ALA A 319 -11.93 17.05 34.12
C ALA A 319 -11.09 16.09 33.23
N PRO A 320 -9.96 16.54 32.62
CA PRO A 320 -9.12 15.68 31.78
C PRO A 320 -8.86 14.35 32.48
N ASN A 321 -9.30 13.26 31.85
CA ASN A 321 -9.14 11.94 32.41
C ASN A 321 -7.64 11.59 32.40
N PRO A 322 -6.98 11.44 33.56
CA PRO A 322 -5.58 11.01 33.61
C PRO A 322 -5.37 9.60 33.02
N ASP A 323 -6.45 8.83 32.85
CA ASP A 323 -6.44 7.52 32.19
C ASP A 323 -6.65 7.59 30.66
N ALA A 324 -6.80 8.80 30.08
CA ALA A 324 -6.97 8.95 28.63
C ALA A 324 -5.72 8.53 27.87
N ILE A 325 -5.92 7.84 26.76
CA ILE A 325 -4.83 7.36 25.93
C ILE A 325 -4.20 8.56 25.23
N PRO A 326 -2.88 8.79 25.35
CA PRO A 326 -2.23 9.88 24.66
C PRO A 326 -2.44 9.77 23.14
N SER A 327 -2.96 10.83 22.53
CA SER A 327 -3.18 10.90 21.07
C SER A 327 -1.87 11.06 20.29
N ARG A 328 -0.76 11.34 20.99
CA ARG A 328 0.56 11.62 20.41
C ARG A 328 1.70 11.01 21.22
N PHE A 329 2.81 10.80 20.52
CA PHE A 329 4.12 10.40 21.04
C PHE A 329 5.11 11.51 20.69
N GLY A 330 5.39 12.41 21.64
CA GLY A 330 6.06 13.67 21.34
C GLY A 330 5.27 14.47 20.29
N GLN A 331 5.91 14.81 19.16
CA GLN A 331 5.26 15.52 18.05
C GLN A 331 4.47 14.62 17.07
N PHE A 332 4.61 13.30 17.19
CA PHE A 332 4.06 12.31 16.24
C PHE A 332 2.72 11.76 16.72
N GLY A 333 1.88 11.28 15.82
CA GLY A 333 0.54 10.77 16.13
C GLY A 333 -0.57 11.68 15.60
N GLY A 334 -1.65 11.82 16.35
CA GLY A 334 -2.83 12.60 16.01
C GLY A 334 -3.84 11.86 15.12
N GLN A 335 -4.87 12.60 14.70
CA GLN A 335 -5.99 12.10 13.89
C GLN A 335 -6.15 12.97 12.64
N TYR A 336 -5.18 12.90 11.74
CA TYR A 336 -5.18 13.69 10.50
C TYR A 336 -6.09 13.07 9.43
N VAL A 337 -7.39 13.04 9.73
CA VAL A 337 -8.41 12.34 8.95
C VAL A 337 -9.58 13.26 8.60
N PRO A 338 -10.39 12.90 7.60
CA PRO A 338 -11.64 13.59 7.32
C PRO A 338 -12.57 13.58 8.53
N GLU A 339 -13.32 14.67 8.68
CA GLU A 339 -14.28 14.85 9.77
C GLU A 339 -15.27 13.68 9.92
N SER A 340 -15.62 13.02 8.81
CA SER A 340 -16.49 11.84 8.82
C SER A 340 -15.96 10.64 9.62
N LEU A 341 -14.65 10.55 9.86
CA LEU A 341 -14.04 9.45 10.62
C LEU A 341 -13.92 9.73 12.13
N MET A 342 -14.08 10.98 12.55
CA MET A 342 -13.68 11.42 13.90
C MET A 342 -14.51 10.74 14.99
N ASP A 343 -15.84 10.67 14.82
CA ASP A 343 -16.72 10.04 15.81
C ASP A 343 -16.56 8.50 15.84
N CYS A 344 -16.24 7.87 14.70
CA CYS A 344 -15.94 6.43 14.66
C CYS A 344 -14.61 6.11 15.36
N LEU A 345 -13.60 6.98 15.23
CA LEU A 345 -12.34 6.84 15.96
C LEU A 345 -12.55 7.04 17.47
N ALA A 346 -13.43 7.96 17.87
CA ALA A 346 -13.81 8.15 19.28
C ALA A 346 -14.54 6.92 19.83
N GLU A 347 -15.50 6.33 19.10
CA GLU A 347 -16.15 5.06 19.46
C GLU A 347 -15.12 3.93 19.64
N LEU A 348 -14.16 3.84 18.72
CA LEU A 348 -13.09 2.86 18.79
C LEU A 348 -12.17 3.08 20.01
N GLU A 349 -11.82 4.33 20.32
CA GLU A 349 -11.02 4.68 21.49
C GLU A 349 -11.73 4.32 22.79
N ASP A 350 -13.02 4.66 22.92
CA ASP A 350 -13.83 4.35 24.08
C ASP A 350 -13.97 2.83 24.24
N GLY A 351 -14.29 2.11 23.15
CA GLY A 351 -14.39 0.65 23.15
C GLY A 351 -13.08 -0.04 23.52
N PHE A 352 -11.95 0.47 23.03
CA PHE A 352 -10.63 -0.02 23.40
C PHE A 352 -10.28 0.27 24.86
N SER A 353 -10.57 1.48 25.35
CA SER A 353 -10.32 1.86 26.75
C SER A 353 -11.12 1.01 27.73
N GLN A 354 -12.38 0.70 27.39
CA GLN A 354 -13.21 -0.24 28.16
C GLN A 354 -12.65 -1.66 28.12
N ALA A 355 -12.21 -2.14 26.96
CA ALA A 355 -11.60 -3.47 26.81
C ALA A 355 -10.28 -3.59 27.59
N LEU A 356 -9.45 -2.54 27.61
CA LEU A 356 -8.19 -2.50 28.33
C LEU A 356 -8.38 -2.73 29.83
N ASN A 357 -9.41 -2.10 30.39
CA ASN A 357 -9.73 -2.10 31.82
C ASN A 357 -10.63 -3.27 32.26
N ASP A 358 -11.08 -4.11 31.33
CA ASP A 358 -11.96 -5.25 31.62
C ASP A 358 -11.16 -6.56 31.73
N PRO A 359 -11.05 -7.18 32.92
CA PRO A 359 -10.37 -8.46 33.08
C PRO A 359 -10.97 -9.58 32.21
N LYS A 360 -12.27 -9.56 31.95
CA LYS A 360 -12.94 -10.57 31.11
C LYS A 360 -12.51 -10.49 29.66
N PHE A 361 -12.17 -9.30 29.16
CA PHE A 361 -11.59 -9.14 27.83
C PHE A 361 -10.26 -9.87 27.72
N TRP A 362 -9.39 -9.66 28.70
CA TRP A 362 -8.08 -10.29 28.73
C TRP A 362 -8.16 -11.79 28.96
N GLU A 363 -9.13 -12.26 29.76
CA GLU A 363 -9.45 -13.67 29.89
C GLU A 363 -9.86 -14.28 28.55
N GLU A 364 -10.80 -13.66 27.82
CA GLU A 364 -11.20 -14.10 26.47
C GLU A 364 -10.02 -14.06 25.50
N TYR A 365 -9.26 -12.96 25.42
CA TYR A 365 -8.10 -12.84 24.53
C TYR A 365 -7.04 -13.91 24.81
N ARG A 366 -6.73 -14.15 26.10
CA ARG A 366 -5.74 -15.16 26.51
C ARG A 366 -6.25 -16.59 26.34
N SER A 367 -7.55 -16.82 26.39
CA SER A 367 -8.14 -18.14 26.11
C SER A 367 -7.80 -18.65 24.69
N TYR A 368 -7.47 -17.74 23.76
CA TYR A 368 -7.05 -18.08 22.41
C TYR A 368 -5.53 -18.25 22.25
N TYR A 369 -4.72 -18.14 23.32
CA TYR A 369 -3.27 -18.36 23.23
C TYR A 369 -2.92 -19.74 22.66
N PRO A 370 -3.56 -20.86 23.07
CA PRO A 370 -3.33 -22.17 22.44
C PRO A 370 -3.66 -22.18 20.94
N TYR A 371 -4.70 -21.45 20.52
CA TYR A 371 -5.07 -21.32 19.11
C TYR A 371 -4.06 -20.49 18.31
N MET A 372 -3.48 -19.44 18.92
CA MET A 372 -2.46 -18.60 18.30
C MET A 372 -1.05 -19.21 18.35
N GLY A 373 -0.83 -20.22 19.19
CA GLY A 373 0.50 -20.80 19.44
C GLY A 373 1.35 -20.01 20.45
N ARG A 374 0.73 -19.44 21.48
CA ARG A 374 1.41 -18.64 22.53
C ARG A 374 1.57 -19.40 23.86
N PRO A 375 2.64 -19.12 24.64
CA PRO A 375 3.74 -18.21 24.32
C PRO A 375 4.62 -18.73 23.19
N SER A 376 5.15 -17.83 22.36
CA SER A 376 6.07 -18.24 21.29
C SER A 376 7.45 -18.53 21.89
N SER A 377 8.20 -19.47 21.33
CA SER A 377 9.48 -19.89 21.92
C SER A 377 10.58 -18.83 21.77
N LEU A 378 11.51 -18.80 22.73
CA LEU A 378 12.77 -18.07 22.64
C LEU A 378 13.90 -19.06 22.40
N HIS A 379 14.48 -19.04 21.20
CA HIS A 379 15.42 -20.03 20.72
C HIS A 379 16.86 -19.48 20.71
N PRO A 380 17.80 -20.05 21.49
CA PRO A 380 19.22 -19.75 21.36
C PRO A 380 19.74 -20.20 19.99
N ALA A 381 20.43 -19.33 19.25
CA ALA A 381 20.93 -19.58 17.90
C ALA A 381 22.47 -19.58 17.88
N PRO A 382 23.13 -20.66 18.38
CA PRO A 382 24.58 -20.69 18.56
C PRO A 382 25.34 -20.69 17.22
N ARG A 383 24.79 -21.28 16.16
CA ARG A 383 25.46 -21.31 14.84
C ARG A 383 25.36 -19.96 14.13
N LEU A 384 24.25 -19.25 14.32
CA LEU A 384 24.12 -17.86 13.90
C LEU A 384 25.05 -16.95 14.71
N SER A 385 25.18 -17.18 16.01
CA SER A 385 26.12 -16.46 16.88
C SER A 385 27.57 -16.62 16.40
N GLU A 386 27.95 -17.84 16.02
CA GLU A 386 29.25 -18.13 15.41
C GLU A 386 29.43 -17.39 14.09
N ALA A 387 28.45 -17.51 13.18
CA ALA A 387 28.50 -16.85 11.87
C ALA A 387 28.52 -15.32 11.94
N ALA A 388 27.92 -14.73 12.98
CA ALA A 388 27.83 -13.28 13.15
C ALA A 388 29.13 -12.67 13.70
N ALA A 389 29.67 -13.22 14.80
CA ALA A 389 30.75 -12.60 15.56
C ALA A 389 31.71 -13.61 16.21
N GLY A 390 31.87 -14.81 15.63
CA GLY A 390 32.73 -15.88 16.17
C GLY A 390 32.27 -16.36 17.55
N GLY A 391 30.96 -16.31 17.81
CA GLY A 391 30.36 -16.78 19.05
C GLY A 391 30.58 -15.85 20.24
N ARG A 392 31.16 -14.66 20.05
CA ARG A 392 31.43 -13.68 21.11
C ARG A 392 30.18 -12.98 21.65
N VAL A 393 29.11 -12.97 20.86
CA VAL A 393 27.79 -12.43 21.23
C VAL A 393 26.77 -13.54 21.06
N ASN A 394 25.92 -13.73 22.07
CA ASN A 394 24.84 -14.70 22.02
C ASN A 394 23.64 -14.10 21.25
N ILE A 395 23.12 -14.84 20.28
CA ILE A 395 21.92 -14.46 19.52
C ILE A 395 20.78 -15.40 19.90
N TYR A 396 19.62 -14.80 20.19
CA TYR A 396 18.36 -15.48 20.47
C TYR A 396 17.30 -15.06 19.46
N LEU A 397 16.40 -15.97 19.11
CA LEU A 397 15.28 -15.74 18.19
C LEU A 397 13.97 -15.82 18.95
N LYS A 398 13.19 -14.75 18.97
CA LYS A 398 11.79 -14.76 19.42
C LYS A 398 10.90 -15.25 18.27
N ARG A 399 10.40 -16.48 18.38
CA ARG A 399 9.84 -17.29 17.29
C ARG A 399 8.38 -16.97 16.93
N GLU A 400 8.08 -15.74 16.55
CA GLU A 400 6.74 -15.36 16.07
C GLU A 400 6.37 -15.99 14.71
N ASP A 401 7.35 -16.57 14.01
CA ASP A 401 7.17 -17.39 12.80
C ASP A 401 6.37 -18.68 13.04
N LEU A 402 6.36 -19.18 14.28
CA LEU A 402 5.63 -20.38 14.68
C LEU A 402 4.18 -20.12 15.11
N ASN A 403 3.78 -18.85 15.24
CA ASN A 403 2.40 -18.53 15.55
C ASN A 403 1.46 -19.09 14.48
N HIS A 404 0.21 -19.35 14.85
CA HIS A 404 -0.83 -19.66 13.88
C HIS A 404 -0.89 -18.58 12.80
N THR A 405 -1.14 -19.00 11.56
CA THR A 405 -0.99 -18.21 10.30
C THR A 405 0.46 -17.94 9.84
N GLY A 406 1.46 -18.00 10.72
CA GLY A 406 2.88 -17.92 10.39
C GLY A 406 3.55 -16.57 10.65
N SER A 407 2.94 -15.68 11.44
CA SER A 407 3.55 -14.40 11.80
C SER A 407 2.95 -13.78 13.08
N HIS A 408 3.59 -12.70 13.55
CA HIS A 408 3.09 -11.85 14.64
C HIS A 408 1.72 -11.17 14.37
N LYS A 409 1.23 -11.14 13.12
CA LYS A 409 -0.01 -10.39 12.77
C LYS A 409 -1.26 -10.92 13.47
N ILE A 410 -1.29 -12.22 13.81
CA ILE A 410 -2.44 -12.85 14.48
C ILE A 410 -2.75 -12.23 15.85
N ASN A 411 -1.72 -11.77 16.58
CA ASN A 411 -1.88 -11.14 17.89
C ASN A 411 -2.80 -9.92 17.83
N ASN A 412 -2.57 -9.07 16.83
CA ASN A 412 -3.32 -7.84 16.58
C ASN A 412 -4.70 -8.11 15.98
N ALA A 413 -4.78 -9.00 14.98
CA ALA A 413 -6.04 -9.34 14.32
C ALA A 413 -7.08 -9.87 15.32
N LEU A 414 -6.66 -10.76 16.23
CA LEU A 414 -7.54 -11.26 17.29
C LEU A 414 -8.03 -10.13 18.20
N GLY A 415 -7.11 -9.29 18.69
CA GLY A 415 -7.46 -8.22 19.63
C GLY A 415 -8.45 -7.23 19.04
N GLN A 416 -8.21 -6.76 17.81
CA GLN A 416 -9.12 -5.83 17.13
C GLN A 416 -10.48 -6.47 16.80
N ILE A 417 -10.53 -7.73 16.39
CA ILE A 417 -11.82 -8.41 16.12
C ILE A 417 -12.63 -8.62 17.40
N LEU A 418 -11.99 -8.89 18.54
CA LEU A 418 -12.71 -8.92 19.83
C LEU A 418 -13.28 -7.54 20.19
N ILE A 419 -12.55 -6.45 19.94
CA ILE A 419 -13.06 -5.08 20.10
C ILE A 419 -14.25 -4.85 19.15
N ALA A 420 -14.11 -5.21 17.87
CA ALA A 420 -15.16 -5.05 16.87
C ALA A 420 -16.46 -5.76 17.28
N ARG A 421 -16.36 -6.99 17.79
CA ARG A 421 -17.51 -7.76 18.32
C ARG A 421 -18.16 -7.07 19.51
N ARG A 422 -17.38 -6.49 20.42
CA ARG A 422 -17.89 -5.74 21.57
C ARG A 422 -18.60 -4.44 21.17
N LEU A 423 -18.08 -3.77 20.15
CA LEU A 423 -18.71 -2.60 19.53
C LEU A 423 -19.93 -2.95 18.65
N GLY A 424 -20.32 -4.23 18.55
CA GLY A 424 -21.47 -4.66 17.76
C GLY A 424 -21.25 -4.60 16.24
N LYS A 425 -20.01 -4.44 15.77
CA LYS A 425 -19.68 -4.40 14.34
C LYS A 425 -19.88 -5.78 13.73
N THR A 426 -20.47 -5.84 12.54
CA THR A 426 -20.87 -7.09 11.88
C THR A 426 -20.01 -7.45 10.69
N ARG A 427 -19.17 -6.51 10.20
CA ARG A 427 -18.33 -6.68 9.01
C ARG A 427 -16.90 -6.23 9.32
N ILE A 428 -15.93 -6.92 8.72
CA ILE A 428 -14.51 -6.61 8.86
C ILE A 428 -13.92 -6.25 7.50
N ILE A 429 -13.11 -5.18 7.48
CA ILE A 429 -12.21 -4.87 6.37
C ILE A 429 -10.76 -4.79 6.85
N ALA A 430 -9.82 -5.08 5.96
CA ALA A 430 -8.39 -4.94 6.22
C ALA A 430 -7.64 -4.64 4.91
N GLU A 431 -6.45 -4.04 5.01
CA GLU A 431 -5.49 -3.97 3.91
C GLU A 431 -4.50 -5.16 3.97
N THR A 432 -3.74 -5.41 2.92
CA THR A 432 -2.52 -6.22 3.03
C THR A 432 -1.55 -5.95 1.87
N GLY A 433 -0.25 -6.08 2.15
CA GLY A 433 0.84 -6.08 1.16
C GLY A 433 1.29 -7.52 0.90
N ALA A 434 2.25 -8.02 1.70
CA ALA A 434 2.72 -9.42 1.69
C ALA A 434 1.64 -10.51 1.94
N GLY A 435 0.37 -10.15 2.13
CA GLY A 435 -0.73 -11.09 2.36
C GLY A 435 -0.88 -11.60 3.80
N GLN A 436 0.15 -11.53 4.65
CA GLN A 436 0.10 -12.11 6.01
C GLN A 436 -0.95 -11.46 6.93
N HIS A 437 -1.11 -10.13 6.87
CA HIS A 437 -2.17 -9.45 7.65
C HIS A 437 -3.56 -9.84 7.15
N GLY A 438 -3.75 -9.91 5.83
CA GLY A 438 -4.98 -10.40 5.22
C GLY A 438 -5.32 -11.83 5.66
N VAL A 439 -4.34 -12.74 5.66
CA VAL A 439 -4.51 -14.13 6.13
C VAL A 439 -4.88 -14.18 7.61
N ALA A 440 -4.18 -13.42 8.46
CA ALA A 440 -4.47 -13.36 9.89
C ALA A 440 -5.89 -12.85 10.16
N THR A 441 -6.29 -11.76 9.52
CA THR A 441 -7.64 -11.19 9.64
C THR A 441 -8.71 -12.16 9.14
N ALA A 442 -8.54 -12.72 7.94
CA ALA A 442 -9.46 -13.71 7.39
C ALA A 442 -9.60 -14.95 8.28
N THR A 443 -8.51 -15.40 8.88
CA THR A 443 -8.49 -16.56 9.79
C THR A 443 -9.34 -16.32 11.03
N VAL A 444 -9.17 -15.15 11.67
CA VAL A 444 -9.94 -14.79 12.87
C VAL A 444 -11.40 -14.51 12.50
N CYS A 445 -11.67 -13.86 11.38
CA CYS A 445 -13.02 -13.65 10.87
C CYS A 445 -13.76 -14.97 10.61
N ALA A 446 -13.10 -15.95 9.99
CA ALA A 446 -13.66 -17.28 9.77
C ALA A 446 -14.02 -17.97 11.09
N LYS A 447 -13.15 -17.86 12.11
CA LYS A 447 -13.39 -18.41 13.45
C LYS A 447 -14.63 -17.82 14.13
N PHE A 448 -14.90 -16.54 13.93
CA PHE A 448 -16.04 -15.84 14.53
C PHE A 448 -17.26 -15.71 13.60
N GLY A 449 -17.22 -16.27 12.39
CA GLY A 449 -18.31 -16.16 11.41
C GLY A 449 -18.56 -14.74 10.91
N MET A 450 -17.52 -13.89 10.85
CA MET A 450 -17.64 -12.50 10.41
C MET A 450 -17.26 -12.34 8.92
N PRO A 451 -18.09 -11.69 8.10
CA PRO A 451 -17.72 -11.31 6.73
C PRO A 451 -16.46 -10.46 6.71
N CYS A 452 -15.50 -10.85 5.86
CA CYS A 452 -14.20 -10.19 5.73
C CYS A 452 -13.93 -9.78 4.28
N THR A 453 -13.51 -8.53 4.07
CA THR A 453 -13.01 -8.03 2.78
C THR A 453 -11.60 -7.48 2.95
N VAL A 454 -10.65 -8.04 2.19
CA VAL A 454 -9.24 -7.65 2.22
C VAL A 454 -8.90 -6.86 0.95
N PHE A 455 -8.40 -5.64 1.12
CA PHE A 455 -7.87 -4.81 0.04
C PHE A 455 -6.38 -5.12 -0.15
N MET A 456 -5.94 -5.33 -1.38
CA MET A 456 -4.56 -5.69 -1.69
C MET A 456 -4.14 -5.03 -3.01
N GLY A 457 -2.96 -4.44 -3.07
CA GLY A 457 -2.45 -3.84 -4.30
C GLY A 457 -2.35 -4.87 -5.43
N ALA A 458 -2.72 -4.52 -6.66
CA ALA A 458 -2.75 -5.48 -7.77
C ALA A 458 -1.38 -6.10 -8.07
N GLU A 459 -0.28 -5.37 -7.83
CA GLU A 459 1.08 -5.92 -7.97
C GLU A 459 1.41 -6.89 -6.82
N ASP A 460 0.93 -6.61 -5.60
CA ASP A 460 1.10 -7.53 -4.47
C ASP A 460 0.25 -8.80 -4.62
N VAL A 461 -0.96 -8.69 -5.18
CA VAL A 461 -1.81 -9.85 -5.56
C VAL A 461 -1.04 -10.78 -6.49
N ARG A 462 -0.30 -10.22 -7.46
CA ARG A 462 0.53 -10.99 -8.41
C ARG A 462 1.72 -11.64 -7.70
N ARG A 463 2.46 -10.90 -6.86
CA ARG A 463 3.68 -11.38 -6.18
C ARG A 463 3.42 -12.35 -5.03
N GLN A 464 2.20 -12.38 -4.48
CA GLN A 464 1.86 -13.10 -3.24
C GLN A 464 0.63 -14.00 -3.43
N ALA A 465 0.54 -14.65 -4.59
CA ALA A 465 -0.59 -15.48 -5.00
C ALA A 465 -0.97 -16.55 -3.95
N LEU A 466 0.01 -17.17 -3.29
CA LEU A 466 -0.23 -18.15 -2.22
C LEU A 466 -1.07 -17.56 -1.07
N ASN A 467 -0.78 -16.34 -0.64
CA ASN A 467 -1.53 -15.71 0.44
C ASN A 467 -2.92 -15.24 -0.03
N VAL A 468 -3.05 -14.79 -1.28
CA VAL A 468 -4.37 -14.49 -1.89
C VAL A 468 -5.26 -15.73 -1.87
N PHE A 469 -4.71 -16.88 -2.27
CA PHE A 469 -5.41 -18.17 -2.22
C PHE A 469 -5.83 -18.52 -0.79
N ARG A 470 -4.92 -18.41 0.19
CA ARG A 470 -5.22 -18.66 1.61
C ARG A 470 -6.35 -17.76 2.13
N ILE A 471 -6.35 -16.48 1.80
CA ILE A 471 -7.41 -15.53 2.21
C ILE A 471 -8.77 -15.96 1.66
N LYS A 472 -8.83 -16.31 0.36
CA LYS A 472 -10.07 -16.78 -0.28
C LYS A 472 -10.56 -18.11 0.28
N LEU A 473 -9.64 -19.05 0.55
CA LEU A 473 -9.95 -20.34 1.16
C LEU A 473 -10.59 -20.18 2.56
N LEU A 474 -10.21 -19.13 3.28
CA LEU A 474 -10.78 -18.76 4.58
C LEU A 474 -12.15 -18.04 4.46
N GLY A 475 -12.70 -17.91 3.25
CA GLY A 475 -14.02 -17.31 3.00
C GLY A 475 -14.02 -15.78 2.91
N ALA A 476 -12.85 -15.14 2.95
CA ALA A 476 -12.74 -13.69 2.79
C ALA A 476 -12.70 -13.27 1.31
N LYS A 477 -13.23 -12.08 1.02
CA LYS A 477 -13.11 -11.46 -0.31
C LYS A 477 -11.76 -10.76 -0.45
N VAL A 478 -11.17 -10.79 -1.64
CA VAL A 478 -9.95 -10.02 -1.96
C VAL A 478 -10.29 -9.01 -3.05
N VAL A 479 -10.06 -7.73 -2.79
CA VAL A 479 -10.23 -6.62 -3.73
C VAL A 479 -8.85 -6.16 -4.19
N ALA A 480 -8.57 -6.35 -5.48
CA ALA A 480 -7.32 -5.89 -6.09
C ALA A 480 -7.38 -4.38 -6.38
N VAL A 481 -6.43 -3.62 -5.86
CA VAL A 481 -6.36 -2.17 -6.04
C VAL A 481 -5.44 -1.83 -7.22
N GLU A 482 -6.02 -1.30 -8.30
CA GLU A 482 -5.29 -0.95 -9.53
C GLU A 482 -4.83 0.51 -9.59
N ALA A 483 -5.32 1.35 -8.67
CA ALA A 483 -4.96 2.75 -8.56
C ALA A 483 -3.54 2.92 -8.00
N GLY A 484 -2.91 4.05 -8.35
CA GLY A 484 -1.60 4.43 -7.83
C GLY A 484 -0.48 3.43 -8.16
N SER A 485 0.36 3.14 -7.16
CA SER A 485 1.50 2.22 -7.28
C SER A 485 1.09 0.74 -7.32
N ARG A 486 -0.17 0.43 -6.99
CA ARG A 486 -0.73 -0.92 -6.91
C ARG A 486 -0.07 -1.77 -5.83
N THR A 487 0.34 -1.15 -4.73
CA THR A 487 1.00 -1.80 -3.59
C THR A 487 0.24 -1.55 -2.28
N LEU A 488 0.84 -1.94 -1.14
CA LEU A 488 0.29 -1.73 0.21
C LEU A 488 -0.20 -0.30 0.47
N ARG A 489 0.50 0.74 -0.02
CA ARG A 489 0.07 2.15 0.13
C ARG A 489 -1.35 2.35 -0.37
N ASP A 490 -1.62 1.89 -1.59
CA ASP A 490 -2.91 2.07 -2.26
C ASP A 490 -4.00 1.21 -1.61
N ALA A 491 -3.65 0.04 -1.09
CA ALA A 491 -4.56 -0.82 -0.34
C ALA A 491 -5.03 -0.17 0.97
N VAL A 492 -4.16 0.53 1.70
CA VAL A 492 -4.56 1.31 2.90
C VAL A 492 -5.51 2.44 2.51
N ASN A 493 -5.20 3.18 1.45
CA ASN A 493 -6.03 4.26 0.95
C ASN A 493 -7.46 3.78 0.61
N GLU A 494 -7.59 2.66 -0.10
CA GLU A 494 -8.90 2.07 -0.42
C GLU A 494 -9.62 1.49 0.80
N ALA A 495 -8.91 0.87 1.75
CA ALA A 495 -9.51 0.38 2.99
C ALA A 495 -10.09 1.52 3.84
N LEU A 496 -9.36 2.63 3.99
CA LEU A 496 -9.86 3.82 4.70
C LEU A 496 -11.11 4.41 4.00
N ARG A 497 -11.11 4.50 2.66
CA ARG A 497 -12.27 4.98 1.91
C ARG A 497 -13.48 4.06 2.05
N ALA A 498 -13.26 2.74 1.97
CA ALA A 498 -14.32 1.76 2.19
C ALA A 498 -14.90 1.86 3.60
N TRP A 499 -14.06 2.16 4.59
CA TRP A 499 -14.51 2.37 5.97
C TRP A 499 -15.45 3.57 6.09
N ILE A 500 -15.09 4.72 5.50
CA ILE A 500 -15.87 5.98 5.52
C ILE A 500 -17.32 5.78 5.03
N VAL A 501 -17.54 4.81 4.14
CA VAL A 501 -18.86 4.54 3.54
C VAL A 501 -19.80 3.82 4.51
N ASP A 502 -19.31 2.99 5.41
CA ASP A 502 -20.13 2.10 6.26
C ASP A 502 -19.55 1.94 7.68
N LEU A 503 -19.46 3.05 8.42
CA LEU A 503 -18.87 3.10 9.76
C LEU A 503 -19.71 2.39 10.83
N ASP A 504 -21.03 2.36 10.65
CA ASP A 504 -21.95 1.81 11.65
C ASP A 504 -21.78 0.30 11.79
N THR A 505 -21.57 -0.41 10.67
CA THR A 505 -21.52 -1.88 10.66
C THR A 505 -20.13 -2.46 10.47
N THR A 506 -19.19 -1.68 9.93
CA THR A 506 -17.86 -2.17 9.53
C THR A 506 -16.76 -1.69 10.47
N HIS A 507 -15.89 -2.61 10.88
CA HIS A 507 -14.64 -2.31 11.56
C HIS A 507 -13.44 -2.50 10.64
N TYR A 508 -12.54 -1.52 10.64
CA TYR A 508 -11.27 -1.59 9.92
C TYR A 508 -10.17 -2.17 10.82
N VAL A 509 -9.72 -3.39 10.52
CA VAL A 509 -8.59 -4.01 11.20
C VAL A 509 -7.30 -3.56 10.52
N ILE A 510 -6.67 -2.53 11.08
CA ILE A 510 -5.39 -2.03 10.56
C ILE A 510 -4.25 -3.01 10.85
N GLY A 511 -3.36 -3.20 9.87
CA GLY A 511 -2.34 -4.25 9.92
C GLY A 511 -1.04 -3.89 10.61
N SER A 512 -0.82 -2.62 10.94
CA SER A 512 0.43 -2.17 11.56
C SER A 512 0.19 -1.01 12.52
N ALA A 513 1.21 -0.64 13.32
CA ALA A 513 1.16 0.44 14.30
C ALA A 513 1.22 1.83 13.63
N ILE A 514 0.42 2.01 12.59
CA ILE A 514 0.26 3.21 11.77
C ILE A 514 -1.19 3.69 11.91
N GLY A 515 -1.56 4.71 11.12
CA GLY A 515 -2.94 5.20 11.13
C GLY A 515 -3.20 6.22 12.24
N PRO A 516 -4.38 6.85 12.21
CA PRO A 516 -4.78 7.82 13.22
C PRO A 516 -4.90 7.16 14.60
N HIS A 517 -4.71 7.94 15.65
CA HIS A 517 -5.13 7.53 16.99
C HIS A 517 -6.60 7.04 16.99
N PRO A 518 -6.95 5.92 17.65
CA PRO A 518 -6.14 5.14 18.62
C PRO A 518 -5.36 3.94 18.04
N PHE A 519 -5.32 3.76 16.72
CA PHE A 519 -4.75 2.56 16.09
C PHE A 519 -3.30 2.23 16.49
N PRO A 520 -2.34 3.18 16.50
CA PRO A 520 -0.97 2.88 16.91
C PRO A 520 -0.89 2.26 18.32
N THR A 521 -1.66 2.80 19.26
CA THR A 521 -1.73 2.32 20.65
C THR A 521 -2.41 0.95 20.74
N ILE A 522 -3.51 0.73 20.01
CA ILE A 522 -4.21 -0.56 19.94
C ILE A 522 -3.25 -1.65 19.47
N VAL A 523 -2.59 -1.42 18.33
CA VAL A 523 -1.71 -2.40 17.70
C VAL A 523 -0.51 -2.69 18.60
N ARG A 524 0.14 -1.66 19.16
CA ARG A 524 1.23 -1.83 20.13
C ARG A 524 0.78 -2.68 21.32
N THR A 525 -0.41 -2.42 21.86
CA THR A 525 -0.93 -3.13 23.04
C THR A 525 -1.07 -4.63 22.79
N PHE A 526 -1.65 -5.02 21.66
CA PHE A 526 -1.79 -6.43 21.29
C PHE A 526 -0.47 -7.08 20.86
N GLN A 527 0.48 -6.31 20.33
CA GLN A 527 1.81 -6.82 19.97
C GLN A 527 2.78 -6.84 21.15
N SER A 528 2.52 -6.12 22.25
CA SER A 528 3.39 -6.05 23.43
C SER A 528 3.61 -7.40 24.12
N VAL A 529 2.77 -8.39 23.83
CA VAL A 529 2.96 -9.77 24.28
C VAL A 529 4.32 -10.34 23.83
N ILE A 530 4.83 -9.91 22.68
CA ILE A 530 6.13 -10.34 22.13
C ILE A 530 7.25 -9.98 23.12
N GLY A 531 7.42 -8.69 23.44
CA GLY A 531 8.47 -8.24 24.33
C GLY A 531 8.25 -8.67 25.80
N LYS A 532 7.00 -8.82 26.25
CA LYS A 532 6.67 -9.32 27.60
C LYS A 532 7.17 -10.75 27.77
N GLU A 533 6.79 -11.64 26.85
CA GLU A 533 7.27 -13.02 26.86
C GLU A 533 8.79 -13.09 26.70
N THR A 534 9.39 -12.25 25.83
CA THR A 534 10.85 -12.19 25.71
C THR A 534 11.52 -11.81 27.02
N LYS A 535 10.99 -10.83 27.74
CA LYS A 535 11.53 -10.39 29.04
C LYS A 535 11.45 -11.52 30.09
N GLU A 536 10.31 -12.20 30.15
CA GLU A 536 10.10 -13.36 31.04
C GLU A 536 11.05 -14.51 30.69
N GLN A 537 11.11 -14.89 29.41
CA GLN A 537 11.94 -15.99 28.92
C GLN A 537 13.44 -15.72 29.07
N MET A 538 13.89 -14.47 28.88
CA MET A 538 15.30 -14.10 29.12
C MET A 538 15.67 -14.19 30.60
N LYS A 539 14.76 -13.76 31.49
CA LYS A 539 14.93 -13.92 32.94
C LYS A 539 14.97 -15.40 33.35
N GLU A 540 14.13 -16.24 32.76
CA GLU A 540 14.10 -17.68 33.01
C GLU A 540 15.35 -18.40 32.47
N GLN A 541 15.78 -18.09 31.25
CA GLN A 541 16.89 -18.79 30.59
C GLN A 541 18.27 -18.33 31.07
N ILE A 542 18.46 -17.04 31.36
CA ILE A 542 19.79 -16.48 31.68
C ILE A 542 19.83 -15.54 32.89
N GLY A 543 18.70 -15.31 33.58
CA GLY A 543 18.66 -14.51 34.80
C GLY A 543 18.79 -12.99 34.62
N LYS A 544 18.86 -12.48 33.38
CA LYS A 544 19.04 -11.05 33.08
C LYS A 544 18.31 -10.60 31.81
N LEU A 545 18.18 -9.29 31.64
CA LEU A 545 17.67 -8.67 30.41
C LEU A 545 18.67 -8.82 29.25
N PRO A 546 18.21 -8.79 27.99
CA PRO A 546 19.11 -8.72 26.83
C PRO A 546 19.86 -7.39 26.78
N ASP A 547 21.03 -7.38 26.16
CA ASP A 547 21.80 -6.16 25.87
C ASP A 547 21.18 -5.38 24.70
N ALA A 548 20.55 -6.10 23.76
CA ALA A 548 19.80 -5.49 22.66
C ALA A 548 18.61 -6.34 22.21
N VAL A 549 17.57 -5.66 21.73
CA VAL A 549 16.47 -6.27 20.98
C VAL A 549 16.42 -5.68 19.58
N VAL A 550 16.27 -6.56 18.58
CA VAL A 550 16.34 -6.20 17.15
C VAL A 550 15.06 -6.64 16.43
N ALA A 551 14.51 -5.77 15.60
CA ALA A 551 13.28 -6.04 14.84
C ALA A 551 13.29 -5.32 13.49
N CYS A 552 12.59 -5.88 12.49
CA CYS A 552 12.44 -5.21 11.19
C CYS A 552 11.34 -4.15 11.25
N VAL A 553 11.49 -3.09 10.46
CA VAL A 553 10.62 -1.92 10.49
C VAL A 553 10.07 -1.65 9.08
N GLY A 554 8.82 -2.05 8.87
CA GLY A 554 7.94 -1.49 7.84
C GLY A 554 7.07 -0.43 8.50
N GLY A 555 5.76 -0.67 8.63
CA GLY A 555 4.91 0.17 9.47
C GLY A 555 5.20 0.06 10.99
N GLY A 556 5.92 -0.98 11.44
CA GLY A 556 6.51 -1.03 12.80
C GLY A 556 5.83 -1.93 13.85
N SER A 557 4.75 -2.66 13.54
CA SER A 557 3.98 -3.42 14.56
C SER A 557 4.79 -4.45 15.38
N ASN A 558 5.65 -5.25 14.72
CA ASN A 558 6.48 -6.23 15.42
C ASN A 558 7.56 -5.53 16.27
N ALA A 559 8.15 -4.46 15.74
CA ALA A 559 9.17 -3.68 16.42
C ALA A 559 8.62 -3.02 17.68
N VAL A 560 7.49 -2.31 17.62
CA VAL A 560 6.89 -1.72 18.83
C VAL A 560 6.43 -2.79 19.82
N GLY A 561 5.94 -3.95 19.34
CA GLY A 561 5.56 -5.08 20.20
C GLY A 561 6.74 -5.69 20.96
N MET A 562 7.91 -5.77 20.31
CA MET A 562 9.16 -6.20 20.94
C MET A 562 9.72 -5.12 21.87
N PHE A 563 9.76 -3.86 21.42
CA PHE A 563 10.49 -2.77 22.08
C PHE A 563 9.74 -2.18 23.27
N TYR A 564 8.42 -2.02 23.18
CA TYR A 564 7.63 -1.30 24.18
C TYR A 564 7.84 -1.83 25.61
N PRO A 565 7.85 -3.16 25.86
CA PRO A 565 8.14 -3.70 27.18
C PRO A 565 9.53 -3.36 27.73
N PHE A 566 10.50 -3.02 26.87
CA PHE A 566 11.87 -2.60 27.23
C PHE A 566 12.06 -1.07 27.16
N SER A 567 11.03 -0.30 26.79
CA SER A 567 11.16 1.14 26.54
C SER A 567 11.70 1.93 27.75
N ASN A 568 11.38 1.49 28.97
CA ASN A 568 11.86 2.09 30.22
C ASN A 568 13.14 1.44 30.78
N ASP A 569 13.74 0.48 30.07
CA ASP A 569 15.00 -0.16 30.45
C ASP A 569 16.16 0.47 29.63
N PRO A 570 16.83 1.52 30.12
CA PRO A 570 17.88 2.21 29.35
C PRO A 570 19.09 1.32 29.06
N SER A 571 19.27 0.24 29.81
CA SER A 571 20.30 -0.76 29.57
C SER A 571 20.06 -1.60 28.31
N VAL A 572 18.83 -1.65 27.80
CA VAL A 572 18.47 -2.45 26.62
C VAL A 572 18.47 -1.55 25.37
N LYS A 573 19.37 -1.85 24.43
CA LYS A 573 19.42 -1.18 23.12
C LYS A 573 18.21 -1.64 22.28
N LEU A 574 17.42 -0.68 21.77
CA LEU A 574 16.32 -0.95 20.84
C LEU A 574 16.81 -0.66 19.42
N VAL A 575 16.83 -1.67 18.55
CA VAL A 575 17.41 -1.54 17.20
C VAL A 575 16.40 -1.96 16.14
N GLY A 576 15.87 -0.98 15.40
CA GLY A 576 15.03 -1.21 14.23
C GLY A 576 15.85 -1.37 12.95
N VAL A 577 15.43 -2.23 12.02
CA VAL A 577 16.08 -2.39 10.71
C VAL A 577 15.08 -2.14 9.58
N GLU A 578 15.29 -1.07 8.81
CA GLU A 578 14.45 -0.72 7.67
C GLU A 578 14.98 -1.29 6.35
N ALA A 579 14.11 -1.38 5.34
CA ALA A 579 14.48 -1.83 4.01
C ALA A 579 15.14 -0.73 3.17
N ALA A 580 16.43 -0.89 2.87
CA ALA A 580 17.18 0.03 2.02
C ALA A 580 16.96 -0.21 0.53
N GLY A 581 16.21 -1.25 0.12
CA GLY A 581 15.97 -1.59 -1.29
C GLY A 581 17.28 -1.76 -2.06
N ASP A 582 17.46 -0.99 -3.14
CA ASP A 582 18.70 -0.96 -3.93
C ASP A 582 19.81 -0.10 -3.28
N GLY A 583 19.49 0.56 -2.15
CA GLY A 583 20.32 1.49 -1.40
C GLY A 583 19.62 2.84 -1.22
N ILE A 584 19.76 3.48 -0.05
CA ILE A 584 19.09 4.75 0.27
C ILE A 584 19.44 5.85 -0.75
N SER A 585 20.70 5.94 -1.15
CA SER A 585 21.19 6.93 -2.13
C SER A 585 20.57 6.79 -3.53
N THR A 586 19.96 5.64 -3.85
CA THR A 586 19.32 5.41 -5.16
C THR A 586 17.92 5.99 -5.24
N GLY A 587 17.32 6.36 -4.11
CA GLY A 587 15.90 6.71 -4.00
C GLY A 587 14.94 5.53 -4.16
N ARG A 588 15.45 4.30 -4.41
CA ARG A 588 14.66 3.06 -4.51
C ARG A 588 14.79 2.27 -3.22
N HIS A 589 14.08 2.72 -2.18
CA HIS A 589 14.11 2.13 -0.85
C HIS A 589 12.79 2.35 -0.09
N SER A 590 12.69 1.79 1.11
CA SER A 590 11.60 1.99 2.07
C SER A 590 12.12 2.35 3.48
N ALA A 591 13.40 2.74 3.58
CA ALA A 591 14.04 3.24 4.80
C ALA A 591 13.52 4.64 5.20
N THR A 592 12.36 4.67 5.84
CA THR A 592 11.56 5.87 6.11
C THR A 592 12.16 6.75 7.20
N LEU A 593 12.64 6.16 8.29
CA LEU A 593 13.26 6.88 9.39
C LEU A 593 14.64 7.40 9.00
N LEU A 594 15.39 6.66 8.18
CA LEU A 594 16.74 7.02 7.76
C LEU A 594 16.80 7.96 6.53
N GLY A 595 15.85 7.83 5.59
CA GLY A 595 15.83 8.61 4.35
C GLY A 595 14.64 9.55 4.19
N GLY A 596 13.68 9.53 5.12
CA GLY A 596 12.45 10.32 5.05
C GLY A 596 12.51 11.63 5.84
N SER A 597 11.35 12.28 5.91
CA SER A 597 11.16 13.51 6.69
C SER A 597 9.76 13.57 7.27
N ILE A 598 9.56 14.42 8.28
CA ILE A 598 8.28 14.54 8.98
C ILE A 598 7.19 15.01 8.01
N GLY A 599 6.05 14.32 8.02
CA GLY A 599 4.87 14.61 7.22
C GLY A 599 3.62 13.96 7.79
N VAL A 600 2.53 14.05 7.04
CA VAL A 600 1.24 13.43 7.34
C VAL A 600 0.86 12.45 6.23
N LEU A 601 0.57 11.22 6.61
CA LEU A 601 0.13 10.16 5.71
C LEU A 601 -0.82 9.23 6.45
N HIS A 602 -1.89 8.79 5.77
CA HIS A 602 -2.85 7.80 6.29
C HIS A 602 -3.38 8.13 7.69
N GLY A 603 -3.69 9.39 7.99
CA GLY A 603 -4.28 9.75 9.28
C GLY A 603 -3.30 10.15 10.38
N VAL A 604 -1.99 10.12 10.14
CA VAL A 604 -1.00 10.28 11.21
C VAL A 604 0.18 11.17 10.81
N ARG A 605 0.64 12.01 11.75
CA ARG A 605 1.90 12.74 11.62
C ARG A 605 3.08 11.85 12.05
N THR A 606 4.00 11.60 11.12
CA THR A 606 5.12 10.66 11.31
C THR A 606 6.26 10.96 10.31
N TYR A 607 7.36 10.21 10.34
CA TYR A 607 8.32 10.22 9.23
C TYR A 607 7.72 9.53 8.01
N ILE A 608 7.88 10.15 6.84
CA ILE A 608 7.47 9.60 5.56
C ILE A 608 8.52 9.84 4.47
N LEU A 609 8.55 8.98 3.47
CA LEU A 609 9.27 9.20 2.22
C LEU A 609 8.45 10.12 1.32
N GLN A 610 8.95 11.34 1.12
CA GLN A 610 8.26 12.38 0.36
C GLN A 610 9.26 13.29 -0.34
N ASN A 611 8.83 13.94 -1.41
CA ASN A 611 9.61 14.95 -2.11
C ASN A 611 9.53 16.34 -1.44
N GLU A 612 10.22 17.31 -2.01
CA GLU A 612 10.24 18.70 -1.52
C GLU A 612 8.89 19.43 -1.59
N HIS A 613 7.91 18.89 -2.31
CA HIS A 613 6.56 19.46 -2.44
C HIS A 613 5.52 18.75 -1.58
N GLY A 614 5.94 17.82 -0.72
CA GLY A 614 5.06 17.08 0.19
C GLY A 614 4.25 15.99 -0.51
N GLN A 615 4.70 15.55 -1.69
CA GLN A 615 4.12 14.39 -2.38
C GLN A 615 4.84 13.14 -1.91
N VAL A 616 4.10 12.08 -1.63
CA VAL A 616 4.65 10.82 -1.13
C VAL A 616 5.40 10.11 -2.25
N SER A 617 6.63 9.70 -1.96
CA SER A 617 7.47 8.98 -2.91
C SER A 617 7.02 7.53 -3.06
N ASP A 618 7.24 6.96 -4.24
CA ASP A 618 7.15 5.51 -4.40
C ASP A 618 8.29 4.81 -3.63
N THR A 619 8.06 3.58 -3.20
CA THR A 619 9.00 2.80 -2.41
C THR A 619 9.52 1.58 -3.15
N HIS A 620 10.59 0.99 -2.62
CA HIS A 620 11.10 -0.28 -3.10
C HIS A 620 11.64 -1.14 -1.97
N SER A 621 11.31 -2.43 -2.01
CA SER A 621 11.97 -3.51 -1.27
C SER A 621 11.68 -4.84 -1.95
N VAL A 622 12.59 -5.81 -1.78
CA VAL A 622 12.29 -7.23 -2.03
C VAL A 622 11.15 -7.75 -1.15
N SER A 623 10.99 -7.17 0.04
CA SER A 623 10.01 -7.60 1.03
C SER A 623 8.75 -6.74 0.95
N ALA A 624 7.66 -7.32 0.44
CA ALA A 624 6.38 -6.62 0.32
C ALA A 624 5.82 -6.12 1.69
N GLY A 625 6.22 -6.73 2.81
CA GLY A 625 5.81 -6.29 4.15
C GLY A 625 6.58 -5.08 4.69
N LEU A 626 7.71 -4.73 4.07
CA LEU A 626 8.49 -3.52 4.39
C LEU A 626 8.33 -2.41 3.35
N ASP A 627 7.73 -2.69 2.20
CA ASP A 627 7.51 -1.76 1.09
C ASP A 627 6.39 -0.74 1.39
N TYR A 628 6.65 0.18 2.32
CA TYR A 628 5.72 1.19 2.79
C TYR A 628 6.43 2.54 3.02
N PRO A 629 5.89 3.69 2.57
CA PRO A 629 6.55 5.00 2.67
C PRO A 629 6.43 5.67 4.04
N GLY A 630 5.73 5.08 5.00
CA GLY A 630 5.52 5.64 6.33
C GLY A 630 6.03 4.71 7.44
N VAL A 631 5.94 5.17 8.68
CA VAL A 631 6.31 4.38 9.86
C VAL A 631 5.46 4.76 11.06
N GLY A 632 5.30 3.86 12.02
CA GLY A 632 4.50 4.12 13.22
C GLY A 632 5.01 5.32 14.05
N PRO A 633 4.13 6.17 14.59
CA PRO A 633 4.52 7.41 15.25
C PRO A 633 5.34 7.20 16.54
N GLU A 634 5.17 6.08 17.24
CA GLU A 634 5.94 5.77 18.44
C GLU A 634 7.42 5.46 18.09
N LEU A 635 7.67 4.79 16.95
CA LEU A 635 9.04 4.59 16.44
C LEU A 635 9.68 5.91 16.03
N SER A 636 8.91 6.79 15.37
CA SER A 636 9.34 8.16 15.05
C SER A 636 9.74 8.93 16.31
N SER A 637 8.94 8.82 17.38
CA SER A 637 9.26 9.43 18.68
C SER A 637 10.51 8.85 19.31
N TRP A 638 10.73 7.54 19.24
CA TRP A 638 11.95 6.91 19.76
C TRP A 638 13.19 7.22 18.93
N LYS A 639 13.05 7.49 17.63
CA LYS A 639 14.13 8.05 16.81
C LYS A 639 14.52 9.44 17.30
N ASP A 640 13.55 10.36 17.39
CA ASP A 640 13.83 11.75 17.74
C ASP A 640 14.37 11.92 19.16
N SER A 641 13.90 11.08 20.10
CA SER A 641 14.40 11.05 21.48
C SER A 641 15.69 10.25 21.67
N ASN A 642 16.25 9.67 20.59
CA ASN A 642 17.39 8.73 20.62
C ASN A 642 17.19 7.51 21.52
N ARG A 643 15.93 7.14 21.85
CA ARG A 643 15.63 5.92 22.61
C ARG A 643 15.85 4.65 21.78
N ALA A 644 15.59 4.70 20.47
CA ALA A 644 15.84 3.60 19.55
C ALA A 644 16.81 4.03 18.45
N ARG A 645 17.70 3.10 18.05
CA ARG A 645 18.61 3.24 16.92
C ARG A 645 18.02 2.52 15.71
N PHE A 646 18.18 3.11 14.53
CA PHE A 646 17.71 2.50 13.28
C PHE A 646 18.88 2.21 12.34
N LEU A 647 18.88 1.01 11.80
CA LEU A 647 19.77 0.54 10.75
C LEU A 647 18.96 0.32 9.46
N SER A 648 19.64 0.10 8.34
CA SER A 648 19.00 -0.26 7.08
C SER A 648 19.71 -1.47 6.47
N ALA A 649 18.97 -2.33 5.79
CA ALA A 649 19.51 -3.44 5.01
C ALA A 649 18.98 -3.36 3.57
N THR A 650 19.87 -3.43 2.59
CA THR A 650 19.54 -3.56 1.16
C THR A 650 18.90 -4.91 0.87
N ASP A 651 18.29 -5.04 -0.30
CA ASP A 651 17.72 -6.29 -0.80
C ASP A 651 18.76 -7.42 -0.79
N ALA A 652 20.01 -7.13 -1.20
CA ALA A 652 21.11 -8.08 -1.20
C ALA A 652 21.48 -8.53 0.23
N GLU A 653 21.54 -7.58 1.16
CA GLU A 653 21.84 -7.84 2.58
C GLU A 653 20.74 -8.64 3.27
N ALA A 654 19.48 -8.35 2.96
CA ALA A 654 18.35 -9.14 3.43
C ALA A 654 18.41 -10.59 2.91
N LEU A 655 18.81 -10.81 1.66
CA LEU A 655 19.01 -12.17 1.12
C LEU A 655 20.16 -12.90 1.80
N ILE A 656 21.22 -12.20 2.22
CA ILE A 656 22.27 -12.77 3.08
C ILE A 656 21.66 -13.20 4.42
N GLY A 657 20.90 -12.34 5.09
CA GLY A 657 20.22 -12.70 6.34
C GLY A 657 19.28 -13.91 6.21
N PHE A 658 18.53 -13.98 5.10
CA PHE A 658 17.65 -15.11 4.78
C PHE A 658 18.44 -16.41 4.66
N ARG A 659 19.50 -16.41 3.84
CA ARG A 659 20.34 -17.57 3.61
C ARG A 659 21.08 -18.00 4.87
N THR A 660 21.66 -17.05 5.61
CA THR A 660 22.45 -17.35 6.81
C THR A 660 21.59 -18.04 7.85
N LEU A 661 20.39 -17.53 8.18
CA LEU A 661 19.54 -18.22 9.17
C LEU A 661 19.12 -19.61 8.68
N SER A 662 18.77 -19.74 7.40
CA SER A 662 18.37 -21.02 6.81
C SER A 662 19.48 -22.08 6.91
N GLN A 663 20.74 -21.69 6.66
CA GLN A 663 21.90 -22.59 6.65
C GLN A 663 22.51 -22.82 8.03
N THR A 664 22.33 -21.89 8.96
CA THR A 664 22.89 -22.01 10.31
C THR A 664 21.94 -22.71 11.26
N GLU A 665 20.65 -22.40 11.21
CA GLU A 665 19.66 -22.88 12.20
C GLU A 665 18.53 -23.71 11.57
N GLY A 666 18.51 -23.93 10.25
CA GLY A 666 17.46 -24.71 9.59
C GLY A 666 16.07 -24.03 9.61
N ILE A 667 16.04 -22.71 9.81
CA ILE A 667 14.82 -21.92 9.89
C ILE A 667 14.76 -21.01 8.67
N ILE A 668 13.70 -21.10 7.89
CA ILE A 668 13.48 -20.25 6.71
C ILE A 668 12.71 -18.98 7.16
N PRO A 669 13.36 -17.81 7.30
CA PRO A 669 12.72 -16.59 7.76
C PRO A 669 11.88 -15.94 6.65
N ALA A 670 10.87 -15.17 7.03
CA ALA A 670 10.29 -14.20 6.11
C ALA A 670 11.33 -13.16 5.70
N LEU A 671 11.27 -12.65 4.45
CA LEU A 671 12.21 -11.63 3.96
C LEU A 671 12.19 -10.36 4.81
N GLU A 672 11.05 -10.03 5.42
CA GLU A 672 10.93 -8.96 6.41
C GLU A 672 11.89 -9.22 7.58
N SER A 673 11.82 -10.40 8.19
CA SER A 673 12.66 -10.79 9.33
C SER A 673 14.13 -10.91 8.94
N SER A 674 14.44 -11.26 7.70
CA SER A 674 15.80 -11.35 7.17
C SER A 674 16.57 -10.03 7.25
N HIS A 675 15.88 -8.89 7.15
CA HIS A 675 16.49 -7.58 7.38
C HIS A 675 16.96 -7.46 8.85
N ALA A 676 16.11 -7.86 9.81
CA ALA A 676 16.46 -7.85 11.22
C ALA A 676 17.62 -8.81 11.54
N ILE A 677 17.66 -9.97 10.90
CA ILE A 677 18.74 -10.96 11.04
C ILE A 677 20.06 -10.36 10.58
N TRP A 678 20.10 -9.77 9.38
CA TRP A 678 21.31 -9.11 8.88
C TRP A 678 21.74 -7.97 9.81
N GLY A 679 20.82 -7.08 10.21
CA GLY A 679 21.14 -5.96 11.09
C GLY A 679 21.64 -6.42 12.48
N ALA A 680 21.09 -7.50 13.03
CA ALA A 680 21.56 -8.08 14.28
C ALA A 680 22.97 -8.69 14.15
N MET A 681 23.30 -9.30 13.00
CA MET A 681 24.67 -9.80 12.75
C MET A 681 25.67 -8.65 12.71
N GLN A 682 25.30 -7.51 12.12
CA GLN A 682 26.14 -6.32 12.10
C GLN A 682 26.29 -5.72 13.50
N LEU A 683 25.20 -5.62 14.27
CA LEU A 683 25.25 -5.20 15.67
C LEU A 683 26.12 -6.12 16.52
N ALA A 684 26.06 -7.44 16.32
CA ALA A 684 26.89 -8.40 17.03
C ALA A 684 28.39 -8.15 16.77
N LYS A 685 28.77 -7.83 15.53
CA LYS A 685 30.15 -7.45 15.18
C LYS A 685 30.56 -6.15 15.86
N GLU A 686 29.72 -5.11 15.77
CA GLU A 686 29.97 -3.82 16.44
C GLU A 686 30.21 -4.01 17.95
N LEU A 687 29.33 -4.76 18.62
CA LEU A 687 29.44 -5.01 20.06
C LEU A 687 30.69 -5.80 20.44
N ALA A 688 31.12 -6.74 19.60
CA ALA A 688 32.31 -7.54 19.83
C ALA A 688 33.60 -6.73 19.61
N GLU A 689 33.61 -5.83 18.62
CA GLU A 689 34.72 -4.89 18.40
C GLU A 689 34.82 -3.84 19.52
N GLU A 690 33.69 -3.36 20.05
CA GLU A 690 33.65 -2.49 21.24
C GLU A 690 34.26 -3.20 22.46
N ASP A 691 33.94 -4.47 22.66
CA ASP A 691 34.49 -5.26 23.78
C ASP A 691 35.99 -5.48 23.65
N ASP A 692 36.50 -5.72 22.43
CA ASP A 692 37.96 -5.80 22.17
C ASP A 692 38.67 -4.48 22.52
N LYS A 693 38.10 -3.35 22.09
CA LYS A 693 38.67 -2.01 22.34
C LYS A 693 38.68 -1.67 23.84
N ASN A 694 37.66 -2.12 24.57
CA ASN A 694 37.50 -1.86 26.01
C ASN A 694 38.20 -2.90 26.90
N GLY A 695 38.81 -3.95 26.32
CA GLY A 695 39.44 -5.03 27.07
C GLY A 695 38.46 -5.98 27.79
N ASN A 696 37.16 -5.90 27.46
CA ASN A 696 36.11 -6.71 28.08
C ASN A 696 36.01 -8.08 27.40
N LYS A 697 36.80 -9.07 27.86
CA LYS A 697 36.79 -10.44 27.32
C LYS A 697 35.98 -11.45 28.15
N GLY A 698 35.29 -11.00 29.19
CA GLY A 698 34.69 -11.88 30.21
C GLY A 698 33.27 -12.36 29.91
N GLU A 699 32.32 -11.45 29.72
CA GLU A 699 30.89 -11.77 29.64
C GLU A 699 30.32 -11.51 28.25
N LYS A 700 29.67 -12.51 27.65
CA LYS A 700 29.04 -12.38 26.33
C LYS A 700 27.77 -11.52 26.43
N LYS A 701 27.67 -10.55 25.52
CA LYS A 701 26.44 -9.78 25.28
C LYS A 701 25.38 -10.66 24.61
N ASN A 702 24.11 -10.30 24.79
CA ASN A 702 22.93 -11.06 24.38
C ASN A 702 22.02 -10.20 23.52
N ILE A 703 21.79 -10.63 22.29
CA ILE A 703 20.89 -9.98 21.33
C ILE A 703 19.67 -10.89 21.13
N VAL A 704 18.46 -10.32 21.24
CA VAL A 704 17.22 -11.02 20.85
C VAL A 704 16.69 -10.42 19.55
N ILE A 705 16.46 -11.28 18.56
CA ILE A 705 15.88 -10.92 17.27
C ILE A 705 14.40 -11.30 17.28
N CYS A 706 13.53 -10.36 16.95
CA CYS A 706 12.13 -10.63 16.65
C CYS A 706 12.01 -11.32 15.29
N LEU A 707 11.90 -12.65 15.27
CA LEU A 707 11.67 -13.43 14.04
C LEU A 707 10.19 -13.33 13.66
N SER A 708 9.83 -12.21 13.05
CA SER A 708 8.45 -11.72 12.92
C SER A 708 7.48 -12.63 12.12
N GLY A 709 8.01 -13.55 11.32
CA GLY A 709 7.25 -14.44 10.45
C GLY A 709 8.13 -15.43 9.68
N ARG A 710 7.50 -16.47 9.14
CA ARG A 710 8.15 -17.54 8.35
C ARG A 710 8.18 -17.25 6.85
N GLY A 711 9.18 -17.81 6.17
CA GLY A 711 9.51 -17.51 4.78
C GLY A 711 8.80 -18.32 3.71
N ASP A 712 7.82 -19.18 4.04
CA ASP A 712 7.11 -20.00 3.05
C ASP A 712 6.57 -19.16 1.88
N LYS A 713 6.02 -17.98 2.19
CA LYS A 713 5.46 -17.03 1.21
C LYS A 713 6.52 -16.42 0.28
N ASP A 714 7.78 -16.46 0.67
CA ASP A 714 8.88 -15.79 0.00
C ASP A 714 9.73 -16.74 -0.82
N VAL A 715 9.58 -18.07 -0.64
CA VAL A 715 10.41 -19.09 -1.32
C VAL A 715 10.36 -18.93 -2.83
N GLU A 716 9.19 -18.68 -3.41
CA GLU A 716 9.03 -18.46 -4.86
C GLU A 716 9.79 -17.22 -5.34
N SER A 717 9.61 -16.09 -4.65
CA SER A 717 10.31 -14.84 -4.99
C SER A 717 11.83 -14.96 -4.82
N VAL A 718 12.30 -15.68 -3.80
CA VAL A 718 13.73 -15.96 -3.57
C VAL A 718 14.26 -16.91 -4.64
N ALA A 719 13.51 -17.95 -5.01
CA ALA A 719 13.88 -18.86 -6.08
C ALA A 719 14.05 -18.13 -7.41
N GLU A 720 13.08 -17.30 -7.80
CA GLU A 720 13.14 -16.47 -9.00
C GLU A 720 14.38 -15.55 -8.99
N LYS A 721 14.64 -14.84 -7.88
CA LYS A 721 15.83 -13.98 -7.72
C LYS A 721 17.14 -14.75 -7.71
N ALA A 722 17.15 -15.98 -7.20
CA ALA A 722 18.32 -16.86 -7.22
C ALA A 722 18.52 -17.56 -8.58
N GLY A 723 17.67 -17.27 -9.57
CA GLY A 723 17.70 -17.94 -10.88
C GLY A 723 17.28 -19.41 -10.82
N ILE A 724 16.60 -19.83 -9.74
CA ILE A 724 16.04 -21.16 -9.55
C ILE A 724 14.62 -21.12 -10.15
N PRO A 725 14.39 -21.72 -11.33
CA PRO A 725 13.07 -21.68 -11.95
C PRO A 725 12.04 -22.43 -11.10
N CYS A 726 10.94 -21.77 -10.77
CA CYS A 726 9.80 -22.41 -10.11
C CYS A 726 9.13 -23.42 -11.05
N THR A 727 8.93 -24.63 -10.53
CA THR A 727 8.35 -25.80 -11.20
C THR A 727 6.87 -25.56 -11.50
N VAL A 728 6.53 -25.27 -12.75
CA VAL A 728 5.17 -25.55 -13.24
C VAL A 728 5.10 -27.05 -13.50
N TRP A 729 4.10 -27.74 -12.95
CA TRP A 729 3.75 -29.10 -13.32
C TRP A 729 3.22 -29.07 -14.76
N PHE A 730 4.14 -29.18 -15.73
CA PHE A 730 3.83 -29.04 -17.16
C PHE A 730 2.85 -30.10 -17.66
N GLU A 731 2.93 -31.31 -17.12
CA GLU A 731 2.02 -32.41 -17.45
C GLU A 731 0.58 -32.07 -17.05
N ASP A 732 0.36 -31.48 -15.87
CA ASP A 732 -0.95 -31.02 -15.43
C ASP A 732 -1.50 -29.90 -16.31
N ALA A 733 -0.64 -28.98 -16.78
CA ALA A 733 -1.04 -27.94 -17.72
C ALA A 733 -1.41 -28.51 -19.09
N LEU A 734 -0.71 -29.52 -19.59
CA LEU A 734 -1.04 -30.22 -20.85
C LEU A 734 -2.35 -31.00 -20.72
N ALA A 735 -2.52 -31.74 -19.62
CA ALA A 735 -3.73 -32.48 -19.29
C ALA A 735 -4.95 -31.56 -19.18
N HIS A 736 -4.81 -30.41 -18.51
CA HIS A 736 -5.85 -29.39 -18.41
C HIS A 736 -6.35 -28.92 -19.79
N HIS A 737 -5.45 -28.79 -20.77
CA HIS A 737 -5.80 -28.40 -22.14
C HIS A 737 -6.23 -29.57 -23.04
N GLY A 738 -6.45 -30.76 -22.49
CA GLY A 738 -7.01 -31.92 -23.19
C GLY A 738 -5.97 -32.74 -23.97
N VAL A 739 -4.69 -32.62 -23.64
CA VAL A 739 -3.67 -33.57 -24.10
C VAL A 739 -3.78 -34.84 -23.26
N PRO A 740 -4.00 -36.03 -23.87
CA PRO A 740 -3.94 -37.29 -23.14
C PRO A 740 -2.52 -37.50 -22.63
N THR A 741 -2.33 -37.40 -21.31
CA THR A 741 -1.07 -37.70 -20.64
C THR A 741 -1.25 -38.99 -19.84
N ASP A 742 -0.86 -40.12 -20.42
CA ASP A 742 -0.61 -41.32 -19.64
C ASP A 742 0.76 -41.15 -18.96
N VAL A 743 0.82 -41.21 -17.62
CA VAL A 743 2.04 -40.96 -16.84
C VAL A 743 3.04 -42.09 -17.10
N PHE A 744 3.90 -41.90 -18.10
CA PHE A 744 4.89 -42.90 -18.50
C PHE A 744 6.27 -42.69 -17.85
N SER A 745 6.55 -41.54 -17.23
CA SER A 745 7.71 -41.29 -16.34
C SER A 745 7.57 -39.91 -15.68
N LEU A 746 7.90 -39.77 -14.39
CA LEU A 746 7.86 -38.50 -13.66
C LEU A 746 9.15 -37.70 -13.94
N TYR A 747 9.04 -36.54 -14.60
CA TYR A 747 10.20 -35.68 -14.89
C TYR A 747 10.40 -34.63 -13.80
N ILE A 748 11.51 -34.69 -13.07
CA ILE A 748 11.80 -33.79 -11.94
C ILE A 748 13.00 -32.91 -12.24
N LEU A 749 12.83 -31.60 -12.09
CA LEU A 749 13.92 -30.63 -12.15
C LEU A 749 14.70 -30.64 -10.84
N VAL A 750 16.00 -30.88 -10.93
CA VAL A 750 16.90 -30.97 -9.77
C VAL A 750 18.13 -30.10 -9.99
N ALA A 751 18.60 -29.46 -8.92
CA ALA A 751 19.79 -28.61 -8.96
C ALA A 751 21.08 -29.42 -9.19
N ASP A 752 21.12 -30.63 -8.63
CA ASP A 752 22.21 -31.60 -8.78
C ASP A 752 21.58 -32.99 -8.97
N ILE A 753 21.86 -33.60 -10.12
CA ILE A 753 21.29 -34.90 -10.50
C ILE A 753 21.85 -36.03 -9.63
N GLU A 754 23.12 -35.97 -9.26
CA GLU A 754 23.75 -37.03 -8.48
C GLU A 754 23.27 -36.98 -7.03
N GLN A 755 23.13 -35.78 -6.47
CA GLN A 755 22.56 -35.63 -5.13
C GLN A 755 21.10 -36.10 -5.06
N ALA A 756 20.28 -35.77 -6.06
CA ALA A 756 18.89 -36.22 -6.12
C ALA A 756 18.80 -37.75 -6.33
N ARG A 757 19.73 -38.32 -7.10
CA ARG A 757 19.87 -39.76 -7.30
C ARG A 757 20.22 -40.48 -6.00
N GLU A 758 21.22 -40.01 -5.26
CA GLU A 758 21.62 -40.59 -3.97
C GLU A 758 20.48 -40.52 -2.95
N ALA A 759 19.80 -39.38 -2.81
CA ALA A 759 18.67 -39.24 -1.89
C ALA A 759 17.51 -40.20 -2.19
N MET A 760 17.24 -40.49 -3.47
CA MET A 760 16.22 -41.47 -3.84
C MET A 760 16.69 -42.91 -3.61
N LEU A 761 17.95 -43.23 -3.90
CA LEU A 761 18.53 -44.54 -3.57
C LEU A 761 18.46 -44.82 -2.07
N ASP A 762 18.79 -43.83 -1.24
CA ASP A 762 18.67 -43.89 0.23
C ASP A 762 17.22 -44.06 0.69
N SER A 763 16.26 -43.61 -0.11
CA SER A 763 14.81 -43.75 0.12
C SER A 763 14.25 -45.08 -0.40
N GLY A 764 15.09 -46.04 -0.78
CA GLY A 764 14.71 -47.39 -1.18
C GLY A 764 14.37 -47.56 -2.66
N TRP A 765 14.71 -46.59 -3.51
CA TRP A 765 14.58 -46.71 -4.97
C TRP A 765 15.78 -47.46 -5.57
N THR A 766 15.62 -48.14 -6.72
CA THR A 766 16.70 -48.94 -7.35
C THR A 766 17.08 -48.48 -8.75
N ASP A 767 18.38 -48.37 -9.06
CA ASP A 767 18.89 -47.98 -10.40
C ASP A 767 18.50 -49.03 -11.46
N ALA A 768 17.80 -48.64 -12.52
CA ALA A 768 17.34 -49.59 -13.53
C ALA A 768 18.48 -49.95 -14.49
N THR A 769 18.97 -51.18 -14.42
CA THR A 769 19.98 -51.73 -15.34
C THR A 769 19.36 -52.16 -16.68
N GLU A 770 19.89 -51.55 -17.74
CA GLU A 770 19.64 -51.75 -19.18
C GLU A 770 18.30 -51.27 -19.81
N PRO A 771 18.36 -50.62 -20.99
CA PRO A 771 17.22 -50.03 -21.64
C PRO A 771 16.33 -51.11 -22.29
N ARG A 772 15.04 -51.17 -21.96
CA ARG A 772 14.05 -51.78 -22.88
C ARG A 772 14.02 -50.94 -24.16
N GLU A 773 14.60 -51.46 -25.24
CA GLU A 773 14.79 -50.79 -26.54
C GLU A 773 13.50 -50.37 -27.28
N THR A 774 12.31 -50.63 -26.75
CA THR A 774 11.05 -50.47 -27.52
C THR A 774 10.35 -49.11 -27.46
N LEU A 775 10.78 -48.14 -26.65
CA LEU A 775 10.14 -46.80 -26.64
C LEU A 775 10.92 -45.71 -27.38
N ILE A 776 12.12 -46.05 -27.89
CA ILE A 776 13.08 -45.08 -28.41
C ILE A 776 13.45 -45.39 -29.88
N HIS A 777 12.89 -46.43 -30.51
CA HIS A 777 13.09 -46.66 -31.94
C HIS A 777 12.50 -45.57 -32.85
N PHE A 778 11.60 -44.72 -32.35
CA PHE A 778 11.09 -43.54 -33.07
C PHE A 778 11.81 -42.24 -32.72
N LEU A 779 12.65 -42.25 -31.69
CA LEU A 779 13.22 -41.06 -31.09
C LEU A 779 14.69 -41.31 -30.81
N LEU A 780 15.50 -41.08 -31.84
CA LEU A 780 16.85 -40.48 -31.82
C LEU A 780 17.77 -41.22 -32.78
N TRP A 781 18.55 -40.48 -33.57
CA TRP A 781 19.91 -40.95 -33.84
C TRP A 781 20.93 -40.02 -33.18
N HIS A 782 21.55 -40.60 -32.15
CA HIS A 782 22.95 -40.45 -31.71
C HIS A 782 23.35 -39.28 -30.76
N PRO A 783 24.48 -39.45 -30.02
CA PRO A 783 24.56 -40.05 -28.68
C PRO A 783 25.16 -39.08 -27.65
N GLU A 784 25.40 -39.54 -26.43
CA GLU A 784 26.18 -38.86 -25.36
C GLU A 784 25.39 -38.00 -24.37
N ILE A 785 24.39 -38.59 -23.71
CA ILE A 785 24.04 -38.17 -22.33
C ILE A 785 23.73 -39.42 -21.49
N PRO A 786 24.40 -39.65 -20.35
CA PRO A 786 24.05 -40.74 -19.44
C PRO A 786 22.67 -40.52 -18.83
N ARG A 787 21.84 -41.56 -18.82
CA ARG A 787 20.50 -41.56 -18.22
C ARG A 787 20.49 -42.61 -17.11
N ARG A 788 20.12 -42.24 -15.88
CA ARG A 788 19.84 -43.20 -14.79
C ARG A 788 18.38 -43.08 -14.38
N ARG A 789 17.74 -44.21 -14.12
CA ARG A 789 16.29 -44.38 -13.84
C ARG A 789 16.13 -45.11 -12.53
N LEU A 790 15.02 -44.89 -11.82
CA LEU A 790 14.72 -45.56 -10.57
C LEU A 790 13.33 -46.21 -10.55
N ASN A 791 13.18 -47.42 -9.99
CA ASN A 791 11.91 -48.16 -9.82
C ASN A 791 11.41 -48.17 -8.34
N PRO A 792 10.08 -48.35 -8.09
CA PRO A 792 9.49 -48.41 -6.75
C PRO A 792 9.67 -49.78 -6.03
N PRO A 793 9.51 -49.85 -4.69
CA PRO A 793 9.68 -51.08 -3.90
C PRO A 793 8.48 -52.07 -4.01
N PRO A 794 8.67 -53.38 -3.79
CA PRO A 794 7.58 -54.36 -3.82
C PRO A 794 6.67 -54.29 -2.57
N PRO A 795 5.37 -54.60 -2.68
CA PRO A 795 4.44 -54.57 -1.55
C PRO A 795 4.58 -55.81 -0.64
N PRO A 796 4.24 -55.72 0.67
CA PRO A 796 4.18 -56.88 1.57
C PRO A 796 2.92 -57.75 1.28
N PRO A 797 2.95 -59.08 1.51
CA PRO A 797 1.87 -59.95 1.08
C PRO A 797 0.74 -60.09 2.12
N SER A 798 -0.53 -60.01 1.70
CA SER A 798 -1.53 -61.11 1.80
C SER A 798 -2.98 -60.74 1.39
N SER A 799 -3.50 -61.55 0.46
CA SER A 799 -4.90 -62.00 0.21
C SER A 799 -6.06 -61.00 -0.01
N LEU A 800 -6.55 -60.91 -1.26
CA LEU A 800 -7.86 -61.40 -1.75
C LEU A 800 -8.15 -60.85 -3.17
N SER A 801 -8.62 -61.70 -4.08
CA SER A 801 -9.15 -61.38 -5.43
C SER A 801 -10.56 -62.01 -5.55
N PRO A 802 -11.48 -61.74 -6.52
CA PRO A 802 -11.32 -61.20 -7.90
C PRO A 802 -12.55 -60.31 -8.37
N PRO A 803 -12.94 -60.07 -9.67
CA PRO A 803 -12.35 -60.35 -10.99
C PRO A 803 -12.37 -59.21 -12.06
N SER A 804 -11.57 -59.46 -13.11
CA SER A 804 -11.70 -59.15 -14.56
C SER A 804 -11.79 -57.70 -15.07
N SER A 805 -10.65 -57.03 -15.08
CA SER A 805 -10.12 -56.32 -16.25
C SER A 805 -8.68 -56.83 -16.43
N PRO A 806 -8.06 -56.87 -17.64
CA PRO A 806 -6.63 -57.13 -17.69
C PRO A 806 -5.96 -56.05 -16.82
N PRO A 807 -5.23 -56.43 -15.75
CA PRO A 807 -4.54 -55.43 -14.97
C PRO A 807 -3.53 -54.72 -15.89
N PRO A 808 -3.30 -53.42 -15.71
CA PRO A 808 -2.15 -52.77 -16.33
C PRO A 808 -0.91 -53.62 -16.03
N ASP A 809 -0.05 -53.84 -17.03
CA ASP A 809 1.17 -54.66 -16.90
C ASP A 809 1.92 -54.25 -15.62
N PRO A 810 2.00 -55.12 -14.59
CA PRO A 810 2.65 -54.81 -13.32
C PRO A 810 4.15 -54.49 -13.48
N ASN A 811 4.73 -54.77 -14.65
CA ASN A 811 6.13 -54.51 -14.96
C ASN A 811 6.39 -53.13 -15.61
N LEU A 812 5.39 -52.28 -15.81
CA LEU A 812 5.59 -50.88 -16.20
C LEU A 812 5.77 -50.03 -14.93
N ALA A 813 6.94 -50.14 -14.33
CA ALA A 813 7.35 -49.26 -13.25
C ALA A 813 7.35 -47.80 -13.74
N THR A 814 6.64 -46.92 -13.03
CA THR A 814 6.73 -45.46 -13.22
C THR A 814 8.15 -45.02 -12.89
N ALA A 815 8.92 -44.65 -13.91
CA ALA A 815 10.30 -44.21 -13.71
C ALA A 815 10.35 -42.71 -13.42
N THR A 816 11.15 -42.30 -12.46
CA THR A 816 11.48 -40.88 -12.25
C THR A 816 12.72 -40.51 -13.05
N VAL A 817 12.66 -39.41 -13.79
CA VAL A 817 13.73 -38.92 -14.66
C VAL A 817 14.17 -37.54 -14.19
N PHE A 818 15.40 -37.47 -13.69
CA PHE A 818 16.00 -36.20 -13.29
C PHE A 818 16.49 -35.38 -14.48
N LEU A 819 16.26 -34.08 -14.37
CA LEU A 819 16.61 -33.07 -15.36
C LEU A 819 17.32 -31.91 -14.64
N PRO A 820 18.45 -31.40 -15.15
CA PRO A 820 19.19 -30.33 -14.50
C PRO A 820 18.39 -29.01 -14.59
N ALA A 821 18.06 -28.42 -13.45
CA ALA A 821 17.23 -27.22 -13.36
C ALA A 821 17.87 -25.99 -14.06
N ALA A 822 19.21 -25.95 -14.15
CA ALA A 822 19.96 -24.89 -14.82
C ALA A 822 19.60 -24.74 -16.31
N ASP A 823 19.16 -25.82 -16.95
CA ASP A 823 18.81 -25.82 -18.36
C ASP A 823 17.36 -25.37 -18.62
N TRP A 824 16.51 -25.17 -17.60
CA TRP A 824 15.04 -25.07 -17.75
C TRP A 824 14.43 -23.68 -17.50
N TYR A 825 15.20 -22.59 -17.70
CA TYR A 825 14.78 -21.22 -17.36
C TYR A 825 13.40 -20.77 -17.95
N PHE A 826 12.35 -20.81 -17.13
CA PHE A 826 11.00 -20.29 -17.41
C PHE A 826 10.74 -18.96 -16.67
N PRO A 827 10.55 -17.84 -17.39
CA PRO A 827 10.07 -16.60 -16.78
C PRO A 827 8.58 -16.70 -16.50
N THR A 828 8.21 -16.75 -15.22
CA THR A 828 6.81 -16.77 -14.73
C THR A 828 6.02 -15.54 -15.15
N SER A 829 6.69 -14.43 -15.47
CA SER A 829 6.08 -13.22 -16.03
C SER A 829 5.35 -13.44 -17.36
N GLU A 830 5.66 -14.52 -18.08
CA GLU A 830 4.99 -14.88 -19.34
C GLU A 830 3.81 -15.85 -19.16
N LEU A 831 3.56 -16.33 -17.93
CA LEU A 831 2.41 -17.16 -17.57
C LEU A 831 1.25 -16.25 -17.12
N ALA A 832 0.48 -15.72 -18.07
CA ALA A 832 -0.78 -15.05 -17.78
C ALA A 832 -1.87 -16.06 -17.32
N TRP A 833 -2.44 -15.77 -16.15
CA TRP A 833 -3.56 -16.47 -15.54
C TRP A 833 -4.90 -16.04 -16.16
N SER A 834 -5.87 -16.96 -16.19
CA SER A 834 -7.23 -16.70 -16.68
C SER A 834 -7.99 -15.69 -15.79
N THR A 835 -8.97 -14.98 -16.37
CA THR A 835 -9.91 -14.09 -15.66
C THR A 835 -11.15 -14.82 -15.13
N SER A 836 -11.30 -16.12 -15.41
CA SER A 836 -12.33 -16.96 -14.78
C SER A 836 -11.99 -17.20 -13.32
N GLU A 837 -12.99 -17.12 -12.43
CA GLU A 837 -12.83 -17.17 -10.97
C GLU A 837 -12.20 -18.48 -10.41
N ASN A 838 -11.88 -19.48 -11.25
CA ASN A 838 -11.48 -20.83 -10.83
C ASN A 838 -10.33 -21.51 -11.61
N ASP A 839 -9.63 -20.87 -12.56
CA ASP A 839 -8.60 -21.57 -13.34
C ASP A 839 -7.15 -21.29 -12.85
N PHE A 840 -6.54 -22.33 -12.26
CA PHE A 840 -5.16 -22.36 -11.74
C PHE A 840 -4.11 -22.80 -12.80
N TYR A 841 -4.41 -22.68 -14.10
CA TYR A 841 -3.50 -23.04 -15.18
C TYR A 841 -3.31 -21.87 -16.16
N PRO A 842 -2.14 -21.74 -16.82
CA PRO A 842 -1.96 -20.73 -17.84
C PRO A 842 -2.97 -20.94 -18.95
N SER A 843 -3.56 -19.86 -19.46
CA SER A 843 -4.47 -19.95 -20.59
C SER A 843 -3.75 -20.57 -21.80
N LEU A 844 -4.48 -21.29 -22.66
CA LEU A 844 -3.89 -21.97 -23.82
C LEU A 844 -3.02 -21.04 -24.70
N PRO A 845 -3.41 -19.77 -24.99
CA PRO A 845 -2.56 -18.85 -25.75
C PRO A 845 -1.24 -18.54 -25.04
N THR A 846 -1.28 -18.37 -23.73
CA THR A 846 -0.11 -18.07 -22.90
C THR A 846 0.87 -19.24 -22.91
N LEU A 847 0.33 -20.45 -22.69
CA LEU A 847 1.10 -21.68 -22.66
C LEU A 847 1.82 -21.91 -24.00
N ILE A 848 1.11 -21.85 -25.12
CA ILE A 848 1.69 -22.13 -26.43
C ILE A 848 2.69 -21.06 -26.87
N ASN A 849 2.44 -19.77 -26.59
CA ASN A 849 3.38 -18.70 -26.92
C ASN A 849 4.70 -18.85 -26.14
N SER A 850 4.60 -19.20 -24.86
CA SER A 850 5.77 -19.39 -24.00
C SER A 850 6.60 -20.58 -24.47
N LEU A 851 5.94 -21.71 -24.79
CA LEU A 851 6.61 -22.90 -25.31
C LEU A 851 7.32 -22.65 -26.63
N ILE A 852 6.69 -21.96 -27.59
CA ILE A 852 7.31 -21.63 -28.88
C ILE A 852 8.52 -20.73 -28.67
N SER A 853 8.37 -19.61 -27.95
CA SER A 853 9.47 -18.66 -27.77
C SER A 853 10.68 -19.33 -27.10
N LYS A 854 10.44 -20.19 -26.10
CA LYS A 854 11.50 -20.90 -25.40
C LYS A 854 12.10 -22.06 -26.18
N LEU A 855 11.32 -22.79 -26.96
CA LEU A 855 11.83 -23.80 -27.90
C LEU A 855 12.85 -23.18 -28.87
N LEU A 856 12.52 -21.99 -29.37
CA LEU A 856 13.38 -21.24 -30.27
C LEU A 856 14.59 -20.62 -29.54
N ASP A 857 14.46 -20.21 -28.28
CA ASP A 857 15.56 -19.64 -27.48
C ASP A 857 16.54 -20.67 -26.93
N ALA A 858 16.09 -21.92 -26.75
CA ALA A 858 16.86 -23.00 -26.15
C ALA A 858 18.23 -23.18 -26.83
N PRO A 859 19.29 -23.57 -26.10
CA PRO A 859 20.56 -23.89 -26.71
C PRO A 859 20.38 -25.06 -27.70
N HIS A 860 21.07 -24.97 -28.84
CA HIS A 860 20.90 -25.91 -29.95
C HIS A 860 21.24 -27.33 -29.53
N ASP A 861 20.39 -28.27 -29.92
CA ASP A 861 20.55 -29.71 -29.70
C ASP A 861 20.62 -30.16 -28.23
N THR A 862 19.89 -29.44 -27.36
CA THR A 862 19.78 -29.80 -25.95
C THR A 862 18.58 -30.72 -25.68
N ARG A 863 18.67 -31.48 -24.58
CA ARG A 863 17.54 -32.27 -24.05
C ARG A 863 16.32 -31.39 -23.78
N LEU A 864 16.55 -30.16 -23.30
CA LEU A 864 15.53 -29.12 -23.14
C LEU A 864 14.78 -28.88 -24.45
N GLN A 865 15.51 -28.49 -25.51
CA GLN A 865 14.93 -28.16 -26.80
C GLN A 865 14.09 -29.31 -27.36
N ARG A 866 14.58 -30.55 -27.23
CA ARG A 866 13.87 -31.78 -27.67
C ARG A 866 12.60 -32.04 -26.85
N THR A 867 12.62 -31.82 -25.54
CA THR A 867 11.43 -31.98 -24.69
C THR A 867 10.39 -30.88 -24.96
N MET A 868 10.82 -29.64 -25.17
CA MET A 868 9.91 -28.55 -25.53
C MET A 868 9.27 -28.77 -26.91
N ALA A 869 10.04 -29.28 -27.87
CA ALA A 869 9.53 -29.68 -29.18
C ALA A 869 8.43 -30.74 -29.05
N LEU A 870 8.63 -31.72 -28.16
CA LEU A 870 7.63 -32.74 -27.86
C LEU A 870 6.33 -32.11 -27.33
N TYR A 871 6.39 -31.27 -26.30
CA TYR A 871 5.20 -30.62 -25.75
C TYR A 871 4.45 -29.76 -26.76
N VAL A 872 5.18 -29.03 -27.59
CA VAL A 872 4.60 -28.25 -28.69
C VAL A 872 3.88 -29.17 -29.68
N VAL A 873 4.52 -30.25 -30.13
CA VAL A 873 3.91 -31.24 -31.04
C VAL A 873 2.66 -31.88 -30.43
N TYR A 874 2.69 -32.22 -29.14
CA TYR A 874 1.54 -32.78 -28.42
C TYR A 874 0.37 -31.80 -28.35
N LEU A 875 0.65 -30.54 -28.02
CA LEU A 875 -0.38 -29.49 -28.00
C LEU A 875 -1.05 -29.35 -29.37
N TYR A 876 -0.27 -29.21 -30.45
CA TYR A 876 -0.83 -29.12 -31.81
C TYR A 876 -1.51 -30.42 -32.27
N GLY A 877 -1.06 -31.58 -31.78
CA GLY A 877 -1.67 -32.88 -32.04
C GLY A 877 -3.05 -33.00 -31.43
N HIS A 878 -3.19 -32.67 -30.14
CA HIS A 878 -4.36 -33.02 -29.31
C HIS A 878 -5.31 -31.85 -29.03
N VAL A 879 -4.83 -30.61 -28.95
CA VAL A 879 -5.65 -29.47 -28.55
C VAL A 879 -6.35 -28.84 -29.76
N LYS A 880 -7.64 -29.17 -29.94
CA LYS A 880 -8.44 -28.70 -31.09
C LYS A 880 -8.52 -27.18 -31.19
N THR A 881 -8.54 -26.47 -30.07
CA THR A 881 -8.63 -25.00 -30.02
C THR A 881 -7.46 -24.31 -30.71
N LEU A 882 -6.26 -24.93 -30.76
CA LEU A 882 -5.12 -24.40 -31.50
C LEU A 882 -5.33 -24.40 -33.02
N LYS A 883 -6.25 -25.22 -33.54
CA LYS A 883 -6.57 -25.35 -34.97
C LYS A 883 -7.67 -24.39 -35.42
N ASP A 884 -8.27 -23.61 -34.52
CA ASP A 884 -9.26 -22.60 -34.87
C ASP A 884 -8.58 -21.44 -35.65
N ARG A 885 -9.16 -21.07 -36.80
CA ARG A 885 -8.69 -19.96 -37.65
C ARG A 885 -8.59 -18.63 -36.91
N ASN A 886 -9.37 -18.43 -35.86
CA ASN A 886 -9.31 -17.21 -35.05
C ASN A 886 -8.22 -17.23 -33.98
N PHE A 887 -7.69 -18.41 -33.63
CA PHE A 887 -6.74 -18.56 -32.53
C PHE A 887 -5.41 -17.83 -32.77
N VAL A 888 -4.99 -17.71 -34.03
CA VAL A 888 -3.79 -16.97 -34.46
C VAL A 888 -3.76 -15.51 -33.95
N LYS A 889 -4.93 -14.90 -33.70
CA LYS A 889 -5.03 -13.55 -33.11
C LYS A 889 -4.43 -13.48 -31.70
N HIS A 890 -4.44 -14.60 -30.98
CA HIS A 890 -3.89 -14.77 -29.63
C HIS A 890 -2.44 -15.26 -29.62
N ILE A 891 -1.86 -15.58 -30.79
CA ILE A 891 -0.44 -15.88 -30.94
C ILE A 891 0.35 -14.58 -31.09
N LYS A 892 1.44 -14.43 -30.32
CA LYS A 892 2.38 -13.31 -30.41
C LYS A 892 2.86 -13.16 -31.85
N HIS A 893 2.96 -11.92 -32.33
CA HIS A 893 3.26 -11.64 -33.73
C HIS A 893 4.51 -12.37 -34.24
N GLU A 894 5.55 -12.42 -33.41
CA GLU A 894 6.82 -13.10 -33.66
C GLU A 894 6.72 -14.63 -33.71
N ASN A 895 5.69 -15.23 -33.12
CA ASN A 895 5.46 -16.67 -33.07
C ASN A 895 4.41 -17.16 -34.10
N ARG A 896 3.74 -16.25 -34.82
CA ARG A 896 2.63 -16.61 -35.74
C ARG A 896 3.08 -17.50 -36.89
N ARG A 897 4.28 -17.24 -37.43
CA ARG A 897 4.83 -18.06 -38.51
C ARG A 897 5.05 -19.51 -38.04
N PHE A 898 5.71 -19.69 -36.90
CA PHE A 898 5.88 -21.01 -36.29
C PHE A 898 4.53 -21.72 -36.09
N HIS A 899 3.49 -20.98 -35.64
CA HIS A 899 2.14 -21.50 -35.49
C HIS A 899 1.52 -21.95 -36.83
N ASP A 900 1.66 -21.14 -37.88
CA ASP A 900 1.18 -21.48 -39.22
C ASP A 900 1.90 -22.72 -39.78
N ASP A 901 3.22 -22.80 -39.60
CA ASP A 901 4.03 -23.94 -40.05
C ASP A 901 3.67 -25.21 -39.27
N ALA A 902 3.42 -25.11 -37.95
CA ALA A 902 2.94 -26.21 -37.13
C ALA A 902 1.56 -26.73 -37.61
N LEU A 903 0.65 -25.82 -37.99
CA LEU A 903 -0.67 -26.18 -38.53
C LEU A 903 -0.61 -26.77 -39.94
N ALA A 904 0.33 -26.32 -40.77
CA ALA A 904 0.57 -26.85 -42.11
C ALA A 904 1.28 -28.21 -42.12
N GLY A 905 1.61 -28.76 -40.95
CA GLY A 905 2.22 -30.09 -40.82
C GLY A 905 3.73 -30.11 -41.06
N TYR A 906 4.40 -28.94 -41.04
CA TYR A 906 5.85 -28.89 -41.02
C TYR A 906 6.37 -29.52 -39.73
N ASN A 907 7.53 -30.16 -39.81
CA ASN A 907 8.13 -30.85 -38.67
C ASN A 907 8.83 -29.86 -37.72
N VAL A 908 8.04 -28.96 -37.12
CA VAL A 908 8.46 -27.87 -36.24
C VAL A 908 9.19 -28.31 -34.98
N GLY A 909 9.22 -29.62 -34.71
CA GLY A 909 10.01 -30.23 -33.64
C GLY A 909 11.44 -30.64 -34.04
N THR A 910 11.84 -30.45 -35.29
CA THR A 910 13.19 -30.85 -35.77
C THR A 910 14.19 -29.69 -35.69
N LEU A 911 15.45 -30.01 -35.36
CA LEU A 911 16.52 -29.01 -35.22
C LEU A 911 16.69 -28.07 -36.43
N PRO A 912 16.66 -28.55 -37.69
CA PRO A 912 16.81 -27.66 -38.84
C PRO A 912 15.66 -26.64 -38.94
N VAL A 913 14.43 -27.05 -38.60
CA VAL A 913 13.25 -26.19 -38.65
C VAL A 913 13.27 -25.20 -37.48
N ILE A 914 13.63 -25.66 -36.27
CA ILE A 914 13.77 -24.80 -35.09
C ILE A 914 14.84 -23.71 -35.31
N ALA A 915 15.98 -24.06 -35.90
CA ALA A 915 17.06 -23.11 -36.18
C ALA A 915 16.63 -22.03 -37.19
N GLU A 916 15.91 -22.44 -38.25
CA GLU A 916 15.39 -21.51 -39.25
C GLU A 916 14.29 -20.62 -38.67
N GLU A 917 13.32 -21.17 -37.94
CA GLU A 917 12.26 -20.40 -37.27
C GLU A 917 12.83 -19.42 -36.23
N ARG A 918 13.88 -19.81 -35.49
CA ARG A 918 14.59 -18.92 -34.56
C ARG A 918 15.19 -17.73 -35.31
N ARG A 919 15.92 -17.99 -36.40
CA ARG A 919 16.54 -16.93 -37.23
C ARG A 919 15.51 -15.93 -37.72
N LEU A 920 14.38 -16.44 -38.23
CA LEU A 920 13.30 -15.62 -38.78
C LEU A 920 12.57 -14.79 -37.71
N ARG A 921 12.30 -15.38 -36.55
CA ARG A 921 11.75 -14.68 -35.38
C ARG A 921 12.68 -13.56 -34.93
N ASP A 922 13.98 -13.83 -34.83
CA ASP A 922 14.97 -12.84 -34.39
C ASP A 922 15.08 -11.67 -35.38
N GLU A 923 14.97 -11.93 -36.68
CA GLU A 923 14.88 -10.90 -37.72
C GLU A 923 13.64 -10.01 -37.55
N LEU A 924 12.47 -10.59 -37.27
CA LEU A 924 11.23 -9.86 -37.00
C LEU A 924 11.34 -8.98 -35.74
N LEU A 925 11.90 -9.52 -34.67
CA LEU A 925 12.13 -8.77 -33.42
C LEU A 925 13.11 -7.61 -33.63
N LEU A 926 14.16 -7.80 -34.43
CA LEU A 926 15.12 -6.76 -34.76
C LEU A 926 14.49 -5.66 -35.63
N GLN A 927 13.65 -6.02 -36.61
CA GLN A 927 12.89 -5.07 -37.42
C GLN A 927 11.90 -4.26 -36.57
N HIS A 928 11.20 -4.91 -35.62
CA HIS A 928 10.30 -4.24 -34.68
C HIS A 928 11.05 -3.25 -33.79
N LYS A 929 12.21 -3.63 -33.22
CA LYS A 929 13.09 -2.74 -32.45
C LYS A 929 13.57 -1.54 -33.27
N LYS A 930 13.99 -1.75 -34.53
CA LYS A 930 14.40 -0.66 -35.45
C LYS A 930 13.24 0.29 -35.77
N ARG A 931 12.02 -0.23 -35.97
CA ARG A 931 10.81 0.55 -36.26
C ARG A 931 10.34 1.36 -35.06
N ASN A 932 10.45 0.81 -33.85
CA ASN A 932 10.19 1.54 -32.60
C ASN A 932 11.25 2.61 -32.30
N ARG A 933 12.53 2.35 -32.59
CA ARG A 933 13.60 3.37 -32.51
C ARG A 933 13.37 4.52 -33.50
N ARG A 934 12.98 4.24 -34.75
CA ARG A 934 12.61 5.26 -35.76
C ARG A 934 11.34 6.04 -35.39
N LYS A 935 10.37 5.41 -34.72
CA LYS A 935 9.20 6.10 -34.16
C LYS A 935 9.57 6.99 -32.97
N LYS A 936 10.52 6.58 -32.13
CA LYS A 936 11.07 7.40 -31.03
C LYS A 936 11.88 8.58 -31.56
N SER A 937 12.70 8.41 -32.61
CA SER A 937 13.48 9.51 -33.21
C SER A 937 12.70 10.44 -34.14
N ARG A 938 11.41 10.17 -34.38
CA ARG A 938 10.45 11.07 -35.04
C ARG A 938 9.52 11.76 -34.04
N LYS A 939 9.56 11.33 -32.77
CA LYS A 939 8.79 11.91 -31.66
C LYS A 939 9.66 12.78 -30.73
N ASN A 940 10.97 12.56 -30.75
CA ASN A 940 11.98 13.59 -30.44
C ASN A 940 12.28 14.36 -31.73
#